data_AF-A0A964Q2J1-F1
#
_entry.id   AF-A0A964Q2J1-F1
#
_cell.length_a   1.000
_cell.length_b   1.000
_cell.length_c   1.000
_cell.angle_alpha   90.00
_cell.angle_beta   90.00
_cell.angle_gamma   90.00
#
_symmetry.space_group_name_H-M   'P 1'
#
loop_
_entity.id
_entity.type
_entity.pdbx_description
1 polymer ?
#
loop_
_entity_poly.entity_id
_entity_poly.type
_entity_poly.pdbx_seq_one_letter_code
_entity_poly.pdbx_strand_id
1 'polypeptide(L)'
;MIFHPWVMSFLGGKPMRRLLVLSLFFAVSLTWGAEPVKEPILITKPEAFKTLVHPHCSHCQVEGNRRKADLKPNDPVLAWMQVATDGYINDGVIPLRFFLNPYRVLDDTWGQFVYDPDAGFARGFALEDGPFRFHGWRNGVMVMKSVKDGSLYSCLSGLAFSGPKKGHRLEPRPTLVSTWGYWQKHYPLAVAFTLYDKFQPVELPAKVDEDSKKSRGPADGRLPAETLVLGVWDGKQARAYPIDVLEKGGVIHDTANGQARVILWDGATRTAAAYRQPWGTSGLQGDAGWIFRVDKKLEGAPFVDQRTGLHWDITGRPAEGGPRLAWMDSVQVKWFAWSAEHPETSIFGQEGAKRDYKPMAGKNQATAGPLGNLNVAARQFAILKDADPARRRVTLQLEGDAEAKVWPLSLDAEIRIDGWWGRLEQFSPGDRVWVWFDRNVAKQNVAITFLADELSEQDLYGSVKVKTVNPDQGTATLESKRGGKATERAVRLRNAEFYLGDSKVDFSKLPGVQVHLQSTGEGARLILDGVAFEKRRALQKSFLRNCWVEEGLPGSLVFSRTKEHEVEIMLDHESMFWARTLETGEKVILHAGQPITATVQGIRPWRERTQVLLSLDLADFPSLVAGRRISLRLKKPLPIGVESLTPGLGKSARPEERLEWILSGTYCTCGMHDGCAGQPFTLGACQHSGPSPCGLAKRTREEVAALIAKGKTDQQILEELLKERGPRLLRNHLLP
;
A
#
# COMPACT_ATOMS: atom_id res chain seq x y z
N MET A 1 -44.30 10.11 60.37
CA MET A 1 -43.70 9.36 61.50
C MET A 1 -42.27 9.87 61.70
N ILE A 2 -42.06 10.58 62.82
CA ILE A 2 -40.83 10.74 63.63
C ILE A 2 -39.50 10.83 62.84
N PHE A 3 -39.04 12.04 62.50
CA PHE A 3 -38.16 12.97 63.26
C PHE A 3 -36.65 12.79 63.00
N HIS A 4 -36.05 13.86 62.46
CA HIS A 4 -34.62 14.17 62.47
C HIS A 4 -34.23 14.77 63.83
N PRO A 5 -33.00 14.56 64.33
CA PRO A 5 -32.22 15.69 64.88
C PRO A 5 -30.69 15.50 64.68
N TRP A 6 -29.73 16.44 64.72
CA TRP A 6 -29.54 17.82 65.22
C TRP A 6 -28.17 18.28 64.66
N VAL A 7 -28.01 19.42 63.98
CA VAL A 7 -27.58 20.77 64.44
C VAL A 7 -26.58 20.84 65.60
N MET A 8 -25.40 21.42 65.34
CA MET A 8 -24.74 22.40 66.22
C MET A 8 -23.96 23.46 65.41
N SER A 9 -24.21 24.72 65.74
CA SER A 9 -23.48 25.93 65.34
C SER A 9 -22.83 26.55 66.57
N PHE A 10 -21.71 27.29 66.45
CA PHE A 10 -21.25 28.46 67.25
C PHE A 10 -19.83 28.82 66.71
N LEU A 11 -19.53 29.93 66.02
CA LEU A 11 -19.52 31.39 66.32
C LEU A 11 -18.13 31.95 66.72
N GLY A 12 -17.73 33.04 66.04
CA GLY A 12 -16.67 34.00 66.44
C GLY A 12 -15.65 34.27 65.33
N GLY A 13 -15.36 35.47 64.83
CA GLY A 13 -15.72 36.85 65.17
C GLY A 13 -15.31 37.81 64.03
N LYS A 14 -15.64 39.08 64.20
CA LYS A 14 -15.90 40.14 63.20
C LYS A 14 -14.64 40.94 62.70
N PRO A 15 -14.78 41.94 61.79
CA PRO A 15 -13.88 42.22 60.65
C PRO A 15 -13.08 43.53 60.76
N MET A 16 -12.10 43.76 59.85
CA MET A 16 -11.77 45.11 59.39
C MET A 16 -10.97 45.11 58.07
N ARG A 17 -11.39 45.98 57.14
CA ARG A 17 -10.72 46.38 55.89
C ARG A 17 -9.21 46.55 56.04
N ARG A 18 -8.42 46.13 55.05
CA ARG A 18 -7.32 46.93 54.46
C ARG A 18 -6.63 46.25 53.25
N LEU A 19 -6.49 47.08 52.21
CA LEU A 19 -5.40 47.22 51.23
C LEU A 19 -4.73 45.97 50.61
N LEU A 20 -4.93 45.85 49.29
CA LEU A 20 -3.96 45.35 48.32
C LEU A 20 -2.62 46.13 48.44
N VAL A 21 -1.49 45.44 48.58
CA VAL A 21 -0.21 45.71 47.89
C VAL A 21 0.65 44.44 47.91
N LEU A 22 1.31 44.19 46.77
CA LEU A 22 2.28 43.16 46.41
C LEU A 22 3.30 42.75 47.49
N SER A 23 3.65 41.46 47.48
CA SER A 23 4.96 40.96 47.92
C SER A 23 5.35 39.73 47.10
N LEU A 24 6.18 39.94 46.08
CA LEU A 24 7.01 38.92 45.44
C LEU A 24 8.06 38.43 46.45
N PHE A 25 8.16 37.12 46.71
CA PHE A 25 9.42 36.49 47.14
C PHE A 25 9.50 35.03 46.66
N PHE A 26 10.48 34.81 45.79
CA PHE A 26 11.37 33.64 45.65
C PHE A 26 10.82 32.22 45.91
N ALA A 27 10.65 31.48 44.81
CA ALA A 27 11.01 30.06 44.77
C ALA A 27 12.10 29.88 43.71
N VAL A 28 13.34 29.66 44.17
CA VAL A 28 14.46 29.22 43.33
C VAL A 28 14.14 27.79 42.87
N SER A 29 13.71 27.63 41.62
CA SER A 29 13.83 26.34 40.95
C SER A 29 15.25 26.23 40.40
N LEU A 30 16.02 25.32 40.99
CA LEU A 30 17.27 24.81 40.42
C LEU A 30 16.98 24.20 39.05
N THR A 31 17.02 25.01 38.00
CA THR A 31 17.20 24.50 36.65
C THR A 31 18.60 23.92 36.58
N TRP A 32 18.71 22.59 36.58
CA TRP A 32 19.87 21.94 35.98
C TRP A 32 19.90 22.40 34.52
N GLY A 33 20.68 23.46 34.25
CA GLY A 33 21.03 23.81 32.89
C GLY A 33 21.79 22.63 32.34
N ALA A 34 21.22 21.94 31.35
CA ALA A 34 21.99 21.04 30.51
C ALA A 34 23.23 21.83 30.05
N GLU A 35 24.42 21.26 30.23
CA GLU A 35 25.65 21.85 29.69
C GLU A 35 25.40 22.22 28.21
N PRO A 36 25.80 23.42 27.76
CA PRO A 36 25.62 23.79 26.37
C PRO A 36 26.31 22.73 25.50
N VAL A 37 25.54 22.07 24.64
CA VAL A 37 26.04 21.04 23.72
C VAL A 37 27.18 21.67 22.93
N LYS A 38 28.41 21.21 23.17
CA LYS A 38 29.61 21.73 22.52
C LYS A 38 29.42 21.66 21.01
N GLU A 39 29.55 22.80 20.33
CA GLU A 39 29.34 22.84 18.88
C GLU A 39 30.32 21.89 18.17
N PRO A 40 29.85 21.11 17.17
CA PRO A 40 30.69 20.19 16.42
C PRO A 40 31.86 20.91 15.73
N ILE A 41 33.06 20.35 15.88
CA ILE A 41 34.27 20.88 15.24
C ILE A 41 34.18 20.62 13.74
N LEU A 42 34.24 21.69 12.94
CA LEU A 42 34.43 21.62 11.49
C LEU A 42 35.92 21.73 11.18
N ILE A 43 36.51 20.68 10.62
CA ILE A 43 37.87 20.70 10.09
C ILE A 43 37.78 20.93 8.59
N THR A 44 38.24 22.10 8.13
CA THR A 44 38.18 22.51 6.72
C THR A 44 39.43 22.07 5.97
N LYS A 45 39.25 21.36 4.86
CA LYS A 45 40.33 20.87 3.98
C LYS A 45 39.85 20.68 2.54
N PRO A 46 39.29 21.72 1.89
CA PRO A 46 38.59 21.59 0.60
C PRO A 46 39.46 21.02 -0.53
N GLU A 47 40.79 21.15 -0.43
CA GLU A 47 41.78 20.64 -1.38
C GLU A 47 42.12 19.15 -1.22
N ALA A 48 41.62 18.48 -0.16
CA ALA A 48 41.94 17.07 0.09
C ALA A 48 41.47 16.13 -1.03
N PHE A 49 40.33 16.46 -1.66
CA PHE A 49 39.76 15.68 -2.76
C PHE A 49 39.23 16.60 -3.84
N LYS A 50 39.48 16.23 -5.09
CA LYS A 50 38.92 16.94 -6.25
C LYS A 50 37.50 16.43 -6.49
N THR A 51 36.53 17.33 -6.70
CA THR A 51 35.21 16.94 -7.21
C THR A 51 35.33 16.45 -8.65
N LEU A 52 34.63 15.37 -8.96
CA LEU A 52 34.38 14.96 -10.35
C LEU A 52 33.05 15.52 -10.83
N VAL A 53 33.05 16.16 -11.99
CA VAL A 53 31.86 16.81 -12.56
C VAL A 53 31.59 16.26 -13.95
N HIS A 54 30.35 15.81 -14.17
CA HIS A 54 29.81 15.34 -15.46
C HIS A 54 30.72 14.33 -16.21
N PRO A 55 31.12 13.21 -15.59
CA PRO A 55 31.81 12.15 -16.33
C PRO A 55 30.89 11.57 -17.42
N HIS A 56 31.48 11.22 -18.57
CA HIS A 56 30.72 10.61 -19.66
C HIS A 56 30.10 9.27 -19.24
N CYS A 57 28.91 8.98 -19.74
CA CYS A 57 28.20 7.73 -19.49
C CYS A 57 28.51 6.66 -20.55
N SER A 58 28.42 5.41 -20.13
CA SER A 58 28.53 4.17 -20.91
C SER A 58 27.52 3.15 -20.33
N HIS A 59 27.51 1.93 -20.85
CA HIS A 59 26.71 0.84 -20.30
C HIS A 59 27.55 -0.07 -19.41
N CYS A 60 26.95 -0.56 -18.32
CA CYS A 60 27.61 -1.45 -17.37
C CYS A 60 28.23 -2.68 -18.07
N GLN A 61 27.54 -3.26 -19.06
CA GLN A 61 28.06 -4.38 -19.84
C GLN A 61 29.30 -4.01 -20.68
N VAL A 62 29.28 -2.83 -21.30
CA VAL A 62 30.41 -2.35 -22.13
C VAL A 62 31.64 -2.15 -21.26
N GLU A 63 31.49 -1.47 -20.13
CA GLU A 63 32.58 -1.23 -19.19
C GLU A 63 33.08 -2.52 -18.53
N GLY A 64 32.18 -3.44 -18.18
CA GLY A 64 32.55 -4.75 -17.64
C GLY A 64 33.36 -5.62 -18.59
N ASN A 65 33.12 -5.49 -19.90
CA ASN A 65 33.93 -6.16 -20.92
C ASN A 65 35.27 -5.44 -21.14
N ARG A 66 35.24 -4.10 -21.27
CA ARG A 66 36.43 -3.28 -21.57
C ARG A 66 37.44 -3.24 -20.42
N ARG A 67 36.97 -3.25 -19.18
CA ARG A 67 37.78 -3.16 -17.95
C ARG A 67 37.71 -4.43 -17.10
N LYS A 68 37.49 -5.60 -17.72
CA LYS A 68 37.33 -6.90 -17.05
C LYS A 68 38.50 -7.28 -16.12
N ALA A 69 39.72 -6.86 -16.45
CA ALA A 69 40.91 -7.12 -15.63
C ALA A 69 40.96 -6.26 -14.36
N ASP A 70 40.29 -5.10 -14.36
CA ASP A 70 40.36 -4.13 -13.26
C ASP A 70 39.13 -4.20 -12.33
N LEU A 71 37.96 -4.53 -12.90
CA LEU A 71 36.69 -4.67 -12.21
C LEU A 71 36.53 -6.08 -11.62
N LYS A 72 36.57 -6.17 -10.29
CA LYS A 72 36.39 -7.43 -9.57
C LYS A 72 34.89 -7.65 -9.30
N PRO A 73 34.36 -8.89 -9.35
CA PRO A 73 32.95 -9.15 -9.04
C PRO A 73 32.47 -8.60 -7.69
N ASN A 74 33.36 -8.60 -6.69
CA ASN A 74 33.07 -8.11 -5.33
C ASN A 74 33.42 -6.63 -5.13
N ASP A 75 33.80 -5.89 -6.19
CA ASP A 75 34.03 -4.46 -6.06
C ASP A 75 32.74 -3.76 -5.64
N PRO A 76 32.77 -2.92 -4.58
CA PRO A 76 31.57 -2.24 -4.13
C PRO A 76 31.21 -1.12 -5.11
N VAL A 77 29.92 -0.98 -5.32
CA VAL A 77 29.34 -0.02 -6.24
C VAL A 77 28.21 0.74 -5.57
N LEU A 78 28.09 2.04 -5.85
CA LEU A 78 26.89 2.78 -5.50
C LEU A 78 25.91 2.65 -6.66
N ALA A 79 24.81 1.94 -6.43
CA ALA A 79 23.72 1.87 -7.39
C ALA A 79 22.72 3.00 -7.14
N TRP A 80 22.21 3.60 -8.21
CA TRP A 80 21.09 4.53 -8.14
C TRP A 80 19.95 4.03 -9.01
N MET A 81 18.73 4.28 -8.54
CA MET A 81 17.53 3.76 -9.18
C MET A 81 16.66 4.92 -9.68
N GLN A 82 16.27 4.87 -10.95
CA GLN A 82 15.32 5.85 -11.48
C GLN A 82 13.88 5.45 -11.16
N VAL A 83 13.03 6.46 -10.98
CA VAL A 83 11.57 6.28 -10.89
C VAL A 83 11.05 6.36 -12.32
N ALA A 84 10.26 5.38 -12.74
CA ALA A 84 9.79 5.25 -14.13
C ALA A 84 8.97 6.47 -14.56
N THR A 85 9.58 7.38 -15.31
CA THR A 85 8.90 8.55 -15.91
C THR A 85 8.61 8.38 -17.39
N ASP A 86 9.20 7.39 -18.08
CA ASP A 86 9.14 7.28 -19.55
C ASP A 86 9.12 5.84 -20.11
N GLY A 87 8.96 4.82 -19.27
CA GLY A 87 8.99 3.42 -19.71
C GLY A 87 10.38 2.86 -19.99
N TYR A 88 11.44 3.67 -19.80
CA TYR A 88 12.83 3.21 -19.75
C TYR A 88 13.31 3.13 -18.30
N ILE A 89 14.08 2.10 -17.96
CA ILE A 89 14.72 1.95 -16.65
C ILE A 89 16.23 2.04 -16.85
N ASN A 90 16.77 3.27 -16.80
CA ASN A 90 18.21 3.51 -16.79
C ASN A 90 18.71 3.59 -15.34
N ASP A 91 18.62 2.50 -14.59
CA ASP A 91 19.39 2.42 -13.34
C ASP A 91 20.86 2.60 -13.65
N GLY A 92 21.64 2.99 -12.65
CA GLY A 92 23.05 3.06 -12.86
C GLY A 92 23.87 2.62 -11.68
N VAL A 93 25.16 2.52 -11.94
CA VAL A 93 26.16 2.00 -11.04
C VAL A 93 27.44 2.83 -11.08
N ILE A 94 27.95 3.21 -9.92
CA ILE A 94 29.20 3.95 -9.77
C ILE A 94 30.21 3.05 -9.06
N PRO A 95 31.24 2.53 -9.77
CA PRO A 95 32.33 1.80 -9.13
C PRO A 95 33.10 2.68 -8.14
N LEU A 96 33.08 2.33 -6.85
CA LEU A 96 33.70 3.16 -5.80
C LEU A 96 35.20 3.33 -6.05
N ARG A 97 35.92 2.25 -6.39
CA ARG A 97 37.38 2.28 -6.62
C ARG A 97 37.80 3.27 -7.72
N PHE A 98 36.95 3.52 -8.70
CA PHE A 98 37.27 4.37 -9.85
C PHE A 98 36.83 5.82 -9.69
N PHE A 99 35.71 6.03 -8.98
CA PHE A 99 35.05 7.33 -8.94
C PHE A 99 34.90 7.85 -7.51
N LEU A 100 34.00 7.26 -6.72
CA LEU A 100 33.66 7.86 -5.44
C LEU A 100 34.79 7.76 -4.39
N ASN A 101 35.72 6.80 -4.51
CA ASN A 101 36.88 6.72 -3.64
C ASN A 101 37.94 7.81 -3.93
N PRO A 102 38.41 8.00 -5.18
CA PRO A 102 39.37 9.07 -5.46
C PRO A 102 38.79 10.49 -5.40
N TYR A 103 37.50 10.67 -5.73
CA TYR A 103 36.90 12.02 -5.84
C TYR A 103 36.00 12.41 -4.66
N ARG A 104 35.45 11.44 -3.91
CA ARG A 104 34.56 11.62 -2.74
C ARG A 104 33.20 12.28 -3.00
N VAL A 105 33.18 13.28 -3.87
CA VAL A 105 32.01 14.06 -4.31
C VAL A 105 31.99 14.01 -5.83
N LEU A 106 30.89 13.51 -6.38
CA LEU A 106 30.65 13.38 -7.81
C LEU A 106 29.34 14.07 -8.17
N ASP A 107 29.45 15.16 -8.92
CA ASP A 107 28.31 15.86 -9.51
C ASP A 107 28.05 15.32 -10.91
N ASP A 108 26.83 14.86 -11.15
CA ASP A 108 26.40 14.41 -12.46
C ASP A 108 24.91 14.73 -12.68
N THR A 109 24.44 14.83 -13.92
CA THR A 109 23.03 15.12 -14.22
C THR A 109 22.04 14.16 -13.56
N TRP A 110 22.45 12.93 -13.21
CA TRP A 110 21.64 11.99 -12.44
C TRP A 110 21.49 12.36 -10.95
N GLY A 111 22.47 13.07 -10.37
CA GLY A 111 22.47 13.47 -8.96
C GLY A 111 23.83 13.89 -8.41
N GLN A 112 23.82 14.35 -7.17
CA GLN A 112 25.04 14.54 -6.36
C GLN A 112 25.31 13.23 -5.59
N PHE A 113 26.41 12.56 -5.90
CA PHE A 113 26.81 11.29 -5.27
C PHE A 113 28.02 11.48 -4.36
N VAL A 114 28.03 10.81 -3.22
CA VAL A 114 29.10 10.89 -2.22
C VAL A 114 29.48 9.53 -1.69
N TYR A 115 30.74 9.38 -1.28
CA TYR A 115 31.24 8.22 -0.54
C TYR A 115 32.18 8.66 0.57
N ASP A 116 31.80 8.33 1.80
CA ASP A 116 32.57 8.54 3.01
C ASP A 116 33.06 7.19 3.53
N PRO A 117 34.35 6.85 3.36
CA PRO A 117 34.91 5.57 3.79
C PRO A 117 35.03 5.48 5.32
N ASP A 118 35.17 6.62 5.99
CA ASP A 118 35.41 6.70 7.44
C ASP A 118 34.10 6.43 8.19
N ALA A 119 33.02 7.09 7.76
CA ALA A 119 31.67 6.86 8.23
C ALA A 119 31.01 5.62 7.60
N GLY A 120 31.59 5.07 6.54
CA GLY A 120 31.21 3.78 5.95
C GLY A 120 29.92 3.83 5.13
N PHE A 121 29.64 4.92 4.42
CA PHE A 121 28.44 5.07 3.60
C PHE A 121 28.72 5.62 2.21
N ALA A 122 27.86 5.27 1.25
CA ALA A 122 27.73 5.96 -0.03
C ALA A 122 26.24 6.25 -0.29
N ARG A 123 25.92 7.41 -0.85
CA ARG A 123 24.54 7.82 -1.14
C ARG A 123 24.47 8.91 -2.20
N GLY A 124 23.27 9.16 -2.71
CA GLY A 124 23.00 10.25 -3.66
C GLY A 124 21.89 11.22 -3.21
N PHE A 125 21.92 12.42 -3.78
CA PHE A 125 20.92 13.48 -3.61
C PHE A 125 20.53 14.10 -4.95
N ALA A 126 19.38 14.77 -5.01
CA ALA A 126 19.00 15.61 -6.14
C ALA A 126 19.95 16.83 -6.27
N LEU A 127 20.09 17.34 -7.49
CA LEU A 127 21.08 18.37 -7.88
C LEU A 127 20.64 19.84 -7.63
N GLU A 128 19.65 20.09 -6.77
CA GLU A 128 18.97 21.41 -6.69
C GLU A 128 19.90 22.59 -6.32
N ASP A 129 20.90 22.33 -5.48
CA ASP A 129 21.87 23.32 -4.97
C ASP A 129 23.31 23.01 -5.44
N GLY A 130 23.49 22.15 -6.45
CA GLY A 130 24.79 21.80 -7.01
C GLY A 130 25.36 22.83 -8.00
N PRO A 131 26.60 22.63 -8.48
CA PRO A 131 27.51 21.54 -8.11
C PRO A 131 28.13 21.75 -6.71
N PHE A 132 28.58 20.67 -6.08
CA PHE A 132 29.21 20.72 -4.75
C PHE A 132 30.70 20.40 -4.79
N ARG A 133 31.40 20.86 -3.75
CA ARG A 133 32.81 20.52 -3.53
C ARG A 133 33.03 19.90 -2.17
N PHE A 134 33.94 18.94 -2.11
CA PHE A 134 34.47 18.50 -0.82
C PHE A 134 34.96 19.72 -0.03
N HIS A 135 34.64 19.78 1.27
CA HIS A 135 35.02 20.90 2.12
C HIS A 135 35.81 20.48 3.36
N GLY A 136 35.56 19.29 3.92
CA GLY A 136 36.21 18.85 5.14
C GLY A 136 35.37 17.84 5.92
N TRP A 137 35.52 17.82 7.23
CA TRP A 137 34.80 16.90 8.13
C TRP A 137 34.17 17.62 9.31
N ARG A 138 33.00 17.14 9.72
CA ARG A 138 32.28 17.55 10.92
C ARG A 138 31.61 16.31 11.51
N ASN A 139 31.76 16.07 12.80
CA ASN A 139 31.28 14.83 13.45
C ASN A 139 31.86 13.53 12.86
N GLY A 140 33.04 13.59 12.24
CA GLY A 140 33.63 12.48 11.48
C GLY A 140 32.90 12.13 10.17
N VAL A 141 31.98 12.98 9.74
CA VAL A 141 31.26 12.89 8.47
C VAL A 141 31.80 13.94 7.50
N MET A 142 31.96 13.55 6.23
CA MET A 142 32.34 14.49 5.18
C MET A 142 31.33 15.64 5.04
N VAL A 143 31.85 16.83 4.76
CA VAL A 143 31.09 18.04 4.47
C VAL A 143 31.33 18.43 3.02
N MET A 144 30.24 18.80 2.33
CA MET A 144 30.31 19.39 1.00
C MET A 144 29.79 20.82 1.00
N LYS A 145 30.36 21.66 0.14
CA LYS A 145 30.02 23.07 -0.03
C LYS A 145 29.36 23.28 -1.39
N SER A 146 28.19 23.91 -1.42
CA SER A 146 27.58 24.34 -2.68
C SER A 146 28.46 25.41 -3.34
N VAL A 147 28.77 25.23 -4.61
CA VAL A 147 29.48 26.24 -5.42
C VAL A 147 28.56 27.43 -5.73
N LYS A 148 27.24 27.21 -5.72
CA LYS A 148 26.21 28.18 -6.10
C LYS A 148 26.05 29.30 -5.06
N ASP A 149 25.93 28.95 -3.79
CA ASP A 149 25.66 29.91 -2.71
C ASP A 149 26.60 29.80 -1.50
N GLY A 150 27.52 28.84 -1.51
CA GLY A 150 28.49 28.64 -0.45
C GLY A 150 27.97 27.93 0.80
N SER A 151 26.72 27.47 0.82
CA SER A 151 26.15 26.72 1.94
C SER A 151 26.88 25.39 2.17
N LEU A 152 27.02 25.01 3.43
CA LEU A 152 27.70 23.77 3.85
C LEU A 152 26.69 22.72 4.26
N TYR A 153 26.82 21.54 3.67
CA TYR A 153 25.92 20.41 3.83
C TYR A 153 26.66 19.20 4.42
N SER A 154 26.00 18.48 5.31
CA SER A 154 26.45 17.15 5.72
C SER A 154 26.26 16.17 4.56
N CYS A 155 27.32 15.45 4.16
CA CYS A 155 27.21 14.42 3.12
C CYS A 155 26.33 13.24 3.55
N LEU A 156 26.12 13.03 4.86
CA LEU A 156 25.27 11.96 5.37
C LEU A 156 23.80 12.36 5.36
N SER A 157 23.44 13.47 6.01
CA SER A 157 22.03 13.85 6.19
C SER A 157 21.48 14.70 5.04
N GLY A 158 22.34 15.31 4.21
CA GLY A 158 21.96 16.28 3.19
C GLY A 158 21.48 17.62 3.77
N LEU A 159 21.61 17.83 5.09
CA LEU A 159 21.17 19.04 5.77
C LEU A 159 22.23 20.14 5.65
N ALA A 160 21.82 21.30 5.17
CA ALA A 160 22.62 22.52 5.26
C ALA A 160 22.67 22.99 6.71
N PHE A 161 23.84 22.98 7.32
CA PHE A 161 24.04 23.43 8.70
C PHE A 161 24.61 24.86 8.78
N SER A 162 25.11 25.39 7.65
CA SER A 162 25.67 26.75 7.55
C SER A 162 25.44 27.34 6.16
N GLY A 163 25.41 28.66 6.08
CA GLY A 163 25.19 29.44 4.85
C GLY A 163 23.72 29.78 4.55
N PRO A 164 23.45 30.40 3.39
CA PRO A 164 22.11 30.88 3.00
C PRO A 164 21.00 29.83 3.06
N LYS A 165 21.34 28.56 2.87
CA LYS A 165 20.39 27.43 2.89
C LYS A 165 20.28 26.73 4.23
N LYS A 166 20.82 27.28 5.33
CA LYS A 166 20.78 26.63 6.66
C LYS A 166 19.37 26.13 7.01
N GLY A 167 19.26 24.86 7.39
CA GLY A 167 18.01 24.16 7.69
C GLY A 167 17.35 23.48 6.49
N HIS A 168 17.72 23.84 5.26
CA HIS A 168 17.31 23.14 4.05
C HIS A 168 17.99 21.77 3.98
N ARG A 169 17.25 20.77 3.48
CA ARG A 169 17.74 19.40 3.35
C ARG A 169 17.54 18.95 1.90
N LEU A 170 18.63 18.51 1.28
CA LEU A 170 18.60 17.98 -0.09
C LEU A 170 17.68 16.76 -0.18
N GLU A 171 16.98 16.62 -1.30
CA GLU A 171 16.16 15.44 -1.56
C GLU A 171 17.04 14.20 -1.76
N PRO A 172 16.87 13.13 -0.96
CA PRO A 172 17.65 11.91 -1.10
C PRO A 172 17.23 11.13 -2.36
N ARG A 173 18.22 10.68 -3.15
CA ARG A 173 17.96 9.78 -4.28
C ARG A 173 17.89 8.32 -3.79
N PRO A 174 17.03 7.48 -4.40
CA PRO A 174 17.04 6.04 -4.15
C PRO A 174 18.38 5.43 -4.56
N THR A 175 19.24 5.21 -3.56
CA THR A 175 20.61 4.72 -3.74
C THR A 175 20.92 3.64 -2.72
N LEU A 176 21.70 2.64 -3.11
CA LEU A 176 22.18 1.58 -2.23
C LEU A 176 23.57 1.14 -2.66
N VAL A 177 24.34 0.59 -1.73
CA VAL A 177 25.61 -0.06 -2.06
C VAL A 177 25.33 -1.50 -2.45
N SER A 178 25.97 -1.99 -3.51
CA SER A 178 25.92 -3.39 -3.96
C SER A 178 27.32 -3.82 -4.44
N THR A 179 27.41 -4.91 -5.19
CA THR A 179 28.66 -5.36 -5.83
C THR A 179 28.58 -5.31 -7.36
N TRP A 180 29.71 -5.06 -8.01
CA TRP A 180 29.80 -4.96 -9.47
C TRP A 180 29.24 -6.20 -10.17
N GLY A 181 29.66 -7.40 -9.74
CA GLY A 181 29.26 -8.66 -10.36
C GLY A 181 27.76 -8.94 -10.22
N TYR A 182 27.18 -8.63 -9.05
CA TYR A 182 25.74 -8.74 -8.84
C TYR A 182 24.99 -7.78 -9.76
N TRP A 183 25.40 -6.51 -9.78
CA TRP A 183 24.71 -5.48 -10.55
C TRP A 183 24.78 -5.74 -12.06
N GLN A 184 25.94 -6.14 -12.58
CA GLN A 184 26.13 -6.48 -13.98
C GLN A 184 25.26 -7.67 -14.42
N LYS A 185 25.08 -8.66 -13.54
CA LYS A 185 24.26 -9.86 -13.80
C LYS A 185 22.77 -9.54 -13.78
N HIS A 186 22.31 -8.76 -12.82
CA HIS A 186 20.88 -8.55 -12.56
C HIS A 186 20.30 -7.30 -13.23
N TYR A 187 21.14 -6.31 -13.55
CA TYR A 187 20.75 -5.07 -14.22
C TYR A 187 21.64 -4.81 -15.45
N PRO A 188 21.60 -5.68 -16.46
CA PRO A 188 22.49 -5.60 -17.63
C PRO A 188 22.35 -4.30 -18.44
N LEU A 189 21.18 -3.68 -18.41
CA LEU A 189 20.90 -2.42 -19.09
C LEU A 189 21.31 -1.18 -18.28
N ALA A 190 21.79 -1.37 -17.05
CA ALA A 190 22.21 -0.25 -16.21
C ALA A 190 23.36 0.53 -16.85
N VAL A 191 23.35 1.84 -16.65
CA VAL A 191 24.43 2.73 -17.10
C VAL A 191 25.56 2.75 -16.07
N ALA A 192 26.79 2.90 -16.55
CA ALA A 192 27.96 3.18 -15.74
C ALA A 192 28.66 4.40 -16.33
N PHE A 193 29.55 5.05 -15.59
CA PHE A 193 30.42 6.06 -16.20
C PHE A 193 31.51 5.38 -17.04
N THR A 194 31.89 6.02 -18.14
CA THR A 194 32.97 5.54 -19.01
C THR A 194 34.29 5.53 -18.25
N LEU A 195 34.84 4.34 -18.02
CA LEU A 195 36.08 4.12 -17.30
C LEU A 195 37.30 4.37 -18.21
N TYR A 196 37.46 5.58 -18.73
CA TYR A 196 38.64 5.95 -19.52
C TYR A 196 39.94 5.57 -18.81
N ASP A 197 41.04 5.40 -19.56
CA ASP A 197 42.33 4.96 -18.99
C ASP A 197 42.87 5.93 -17.92
N LYS A 198 42.44 7.20 -17.93
CA LYS A 198 42.75 8.16 -16.86
C LYS A 198 42.11 7.80 -15.50
N PHE A 199 41.02 7.03 -15.51
CA PHE A 199 40.36 6.53 -14.30
C PHE A 199 40.94 5.16 -13.96
N GLN A 200 41.89 5.17 -13.05
CA GLN A 200 42.53 3.98 -12.50
C GLN A 200 41.85 3.57 -11.19
N PRO A 201 41.68 2.27 -10.92
CA PRO A 201 41.09 1.83 -9.67
C PRO A 201 42.04 2.13 -8.50
N VAL A 202 41.50 2.71 -7.43
CA VAL A 202 42.21 2.94 -6.17
C VAL A 202 41.59 2.06 -5.09
N GLU A 203 42.42 1.30 -4.39
CA GLU A 203 41.97 0.46 -3.28
C GLU A 203 41.31 1.30 -2.17
N LEU A 204 40.30 0.73 -1.52
CA LEU A 204 39.56 1.42 -0.48
C LEU A 204 40.45 1.63 0.76
N PRO A 205 40.37 2.77 1.45
CA PRO A 205 41.17 3.04 2.63
C PRO A 205 40.93 1.99 3.72
N ALA A 206 42.00 1.36 4.20
CA ALA A 206 41.96 0.43 5.33
C ALA A 206 42.06 1.14 6.69
N LYS A 207 42.51 2.40 6.69
CA LYS A 207 42.69 3.23 7.88
C LYS A 207 41.76 4.42 7.82
N VAL A 208 41.18 4.75 8.96
CA VAL A 208 40.35 5.94 9.13
C VAL A 208 41.21 7.20 9.08
N ASP A 209 40.75 8.22 8.37
CA ASP A 209 41.41 9.53 8.28
C ASP A 209 41.49 10.24 9.64
N GLU A 210 42.63 10.85 9.94
CA GLU A 210 42.86 11.51 11.22
C GLU A 210 42.02 12.79 11.41
N ASP A 211 41.72 13.52 10.34
CA ASP A 211 40.86 14.70 10.40
C ASP A 211 39.40 14.28 10.59
N SER A 212 38.97 13.17 9.97
CA SER A 212 37.68 12.55 10.30
C SER A 212 37.61 12.23 11.79
N LYS A 213 38.59 11.51 12.37
CA LYS A 213 38.61 11.18 13.81
C LYS A 213 38.58 12.41 14.71
N LYS A 214 39.42 13.41 14.43
CA LYS A 214 39.53 14.64 15.25
C LYS A 214 38.25 15.48 15.24
N SER A 215 37.46 15.39 14.17
CA SER A 215 36.18 16.11 14.07
C SER A 215 35.02 15.43 14.79
N ARG A 216 35.20 14.21 15.33
CA ARG A 216 34.13 13.46 16.02
C ARG A 216 33.75 14.15 17.34
N GLY A 217 32.44 14.22 17.59
CA GLY A 217 31.89 14.64 18.88
C GLY A 217 31.94 13.53 19.94
N PRO A 218 31.31 13.76 21.11
CA PRO A 218 31.16 12.74 22.14
C PRO A 218 30.53 11.46 21.57
N ALA A 219 31.06 10.31 21.97
CA ALA A 219 30.55 9.02 21.51
C ALA A 219 29.18 8.72 22.15
N ASP A 220 28.25 8.24 21.33
CA ASP A 220 26.97 7.72 21.80
C ASP A 220 27.12 6.28 22.28
N GLY A 221 27.06 6.07 23.60
CA GLY A 221 27.30 4.78 24.24
C GLY A 221 26.21 3.71 24.03
N ARG A 222 25.11 4.00 23.31
CA ARG A 222 24.03 3.02 23.07
C ARG A 222 24.47 1.87 22.15
N LEU A 223 25.42 2.13 21.25
CA LEU A 223 26.09 1.14 20.41
C LEU A 223 27.58 1.47 20.28
N PRO A 224 28.46 0.48 20.03
CA PRO A 224 29.85 0.74 19.69
C PRO A 224 29.97 1.68 18.47
N ALA A 225 30.92 2.61 18.51
CA ALA A 225 31.08 3.66 17.49
C ALA A 225 31.16 3.12 16.05
N GLU A 226 31.86 2.01 15.85
CA GLU A 226 32.11 1.41 14.54
C GLU A 226 31.01 0.40 14.12
N THR A 227 29.96 0.20 14.93
CA THR A 227 28.83 -0.67 14.56
C THR A 227 28.13 -0.14 13.32
N LEU A 228 28.00 -0.97 12.28
CA LEU A 228 27.21 -0.62 11.10
C LEU A 228 25.72 -0.73 11.42
N VAL A 229 24.97 0.28 11.00
CA VAL A 229 23.52 0.34 11.07
C VAL A 229 22.96 0.71 9.70
N LEU A 230 21.73 0.29 9.40
CA LEU A 230 20.90 1.01 8.45
C LEU A 230 20.20 2.14 9.20
N GLY A 231 20.60 3.38 8.94
CA GLY A 231 19.87 4.56 9.40
C GLY A 231 18.68 4.82 8.48
N VAL A 232 17.50 5.02 9.05
CA VAL A 232 16.25 5.30 8.33
C VAL A 232 15.64 6.60 8.85
N TRP A 233 15.30 7.50 7.94
CA TRP A 233 14.61 8.75 8.22
C TRP A 233 13.21 8.73 7.59
N ASP A 234 12.16 8.88 8.40
CA ASP A 234 10.77 8.87 7.93
C ASP A 234 10.19 10.26 7.61
N GLY A 235 11.03 11.30 7.67
CA GLY A 235 10.64 12.70 7.51
C GLY A 235 10.47 13.44 8.83
N LYS A 236 10.31 12.72 9.95
CA LYS A 236 10.13 13.29 11.29
C LYS A 236 11.06 12.67 12.33
N GLN A 237 11.32 11.38 12.24
CA GLN A 237 12.06 10.61 13.24
C GLN A 237 13.12 9.73 12.58
N ALA A 238 14.24 9.60 13.29
CA ALA A 238 15.34 8.75 12.90
C ALA A 238 15.25 7.41 13.64
N ARG A 239 15.56 6.32 12.92
CA ARG A 239 15.66 4.99 13.49
C ARG A 239 16.85 4.24 12.92
N ALA A 240 17.59 3.59 13.79
CA ALA A 240 18.75 2.78 13.44
C ALA A 240 18.43 1.29 13.56
N TYR A 241 18.80 0.52 12.54
CA TYR A 241 18.72 -0.93 12.51
C TYR A 241 20.13 -1.51 12.46
N PRO A 242 20.65 -2.08 13.55
CA PRO A 242 21.96 -2.74 13.53
C PRO A 242 22.04 -3.81 12.45
N ILE A 243 23.12 -3.81 11.67
CA ILE A 243 23.27 -4.72 10.53
C ILE A 243 23.33 -6.18 10.99
N ASP A 244 23.89 -6.47 12.16
CA ASP A 244 23.94 -7.83 12.71
C ASP A 244 22.53 -8.38 13.04
N VAL A 245 21.59 -7.50 13.42
CA VAL A 245 20.18 -7.84 13.60
C VAL A 245 19.51 -8.10 12.25
N LEU A 246 19.81 -7.26 11.25
CA LEU A 246 19.30 -7.43 9.88
C LEU A 246 19.82 -8.72 9.22
N GLU A 247 21.09 -9.06 9.42
CA GLU A 247 21.71 -10.29 8.93
C GLU A 247 21.02 -11.54 9.46
N LYS A 248 20.66 -11.53 10.74
CA LYS A 248 19.94 -12.65 11.39
C LYS A 248 18.49 -12.73 10.93
N GLY A 249 17.84 -11.59 10.72
CA GLY A 249 16.42 -11.53 10.35
C GLY A 249 16.14 -11.74 8.86
N GLY A 250 17.02 -11.25 7.97
CA GLY A 250 16.81 -11.17 6.53
C GLY A 250 15.75 -10.15 6.10
N VAL A 251 14.63 -10.10 6.83
CA VAL A 251 13.57 -9.11 6.68
C VAL A 251 13.14 -8.66 8.07
N ILE A 252 12.97 -7.36 8.27
CA ILE A 252 12.38 -6.80 9.49
C ILE A 252 11.11 -6.03 9.13
N HIS A 253 10.02 -6.36 9.80
CA HIS A 253 8.79 -5.56 9.81
C HIS A 253 8.79 -4.71 11.06
N ASP A 254 8.66 -3.40 10.88
CA ASP A 254 8.71 -2.45 11.98
C ASP A 254 7.55 -1.47 11.90
N THR A 255 6.87 -1.25 13.01
CA THR A 255 5.72 -0.35 13.16
C THR A 255 5.97 0.76 14.18
N ALA A 256 7.22 0.90 14.65
CA ALA A 256 7.61 1.94 15.60
C ALA A 256 7.14 3.32 15.14
N ASN A 257 6.72 4.11 16.12
CA ASN A 257 6.22 5.48 15.93
C ASN A 257 4.99 5.56 15.00
N GLY A 258 4.22 4.48 14.90
CA GLY A 258 2.98 4.41 14.12
C GLY A 258 3.21 4.41 12.60
N GLN A 259 4.44 4.17 12.14
CA GLN A 259 4.80 4.16 10.72
C GLN A 259 5.32 2.78 10.33
N ALA A 260 4.48 1.99 9.65
CA ALA A 260 4.86 0.66 9.18
C ALA A 260 5.89 0.75 8.04
N ARG A 261 6.94 -0.03 8.18
CA ARG A 261 8.05 -0.14 7.24
C ARG A 261 8.58 -1.56 7.20
N VAL A 262 9.15 -1.92 6.06
CA VAL A 262 9.86 -3.17 5.88
C VAL A 262 11.31 -2.87 5.55
N ILE A 263 12.22 -3.55 6.25
CA ILE A 263 13.64 -3.48 6.01
C ILE A 263 14.07 -4.80 5.39
N LEU A 264 14.68 -4.71 4.22
CA LEU A 264 15.17 -5.85 3.45
C LEU A 264 16.68 -5.95 3.61
N TRP A 265 17.18 -7.16 3.86
CA TRP A 265 18.61 -7.48 3.90
C TRP A 265 18.95 -8.53 2.83
N ASP A 266 19.76 -8.14 1.86
CA ASP A 266 20.35 -9.05 0.90
C ASP A 266 21.75 -9.49 1.36
N GLY A 267 21.84 -10.76 1.76
CA GLY A 267 23.09 -11.36 2.21
C GLY A 267 24.13 -11.58 1.10
N ALA A 268 23.74 -11.60 -0.19
CA ALA A 268 24.68 -11.79 -1.30
C ALA A 268 25.56 -10.55 -1.50
N THR A 269 24.97 -9.37 -1.33
CA THR A 269 25.62 -8.07 -1.54
C THR A 269 25.91 -7.32 -0.26
N ARG A 270 25.47 -7.85 0.90
CA ARG A 270 25.51 -7.20 2.23
C ARG A 270 24.80 -5.84 2.22
N THR A 271 23.67 -5.81 1.51
CA THR A 271 22.90 -4.60 1.24
C THR A 271 21.61 -4.58 2.04
N ALA A 272 21.32 -3.45 2.65
CA ALA A 272 20.09 -3.17 3.37
C ALA A 272 19.34 -2.02 2.69
N ALA A 273 18.02 -2.13 2.60
CA ALA A 273 17.15 -1.07 2.11
C ALA A 273 15.84 -1.02 2.90
N ALA A 274 15.32 0.19 3.13
CA ALA A 274 14.06 0.40 3.82
C ALA A 274 12.96 0.86 2.86
N TYR A 275 11.75 0.35 3.08
CA TYR A 275 10.57 0.68 2.31
C TYR A 275 9.39 0.98 3.22
N ARG A 276 8.55 1.93 2.81
CA ARG A 276 7.26 2.12 3.46
C ARG A 276 6.41 0.91 3.12
N GLN A 277 5.73 0.34 4.11
CA GLN A 277 4.68 -0.61 3.80
C GLN A 277 3.47 0.17 3.28
N PRO A 278 2.85 -0.26 2.17
CA PRO A 278 1.49 0.20 1.88
C PRO A 278 0.60 -0.36 2.99
N TRP A 279 0.11 0.51 3.86
CA TRP A 279 -0.93 0.14 4.80
C TRP A 279 -2.20 -0.14 4.01
N GLY A 280 -2.82 -1.29 4.23
CA GLY A 280 -4.23 -1.48 3.87
C GLY A 280 -4.59 -2.66 2.97
N THR A 281 -4.39 -3.89 3.44
CA THR A 281 -5.26 -5.01 3.00
C THR A 281 -6.36 -5.31 4.01
N SER A 282 -6.22 -4.94 5.29
CA SER A 282 -7.19 -5.39 6.32
C SER A 282 -7.40 -4.46 7.53
N GLY A 283 -6.66 -3.36 7.68
CA GLY A 283 -7.05 -2.27 8.57
C GLY A 283 -7.05 -2.57 10.07
N LEU A 284 -6.43 -3.67 10.50
CA LEU A 284 -6.24 -3.99 11.92
C LEU A 284 -4.88 -3.47 12.42
N GLN A 285 -4.85 -3.03 13.68
CA GLN A 285 -3.62 -2.71 14.38
C GLN A 285 -2.82 -4.01 14.57
N GLY A 286 -1.70 -4.15 13.85
CA GLY A 286 -0.93 -5.40 13.77
C GLY A 286 -0.97 -6.11 12.41
N ASP A 287 -1.73 -5.61 11.43
CA ASP A 287 -1.74 -6.14 10.06
C ASP A 287 -0.67 -5.44 9.20
N ALA A 288 0.53 -6.02 9.18
CA ALA A 288 1.66 -5.53 8.39
C ALA A 288 1.42 -5.85 6.92
N GLY A 289 1.09 -4.86 6.09
CA GLY A 289 0.76 -4.97 4.66
C GLY A 289 1.38 -6.17 3.91
N TRP A 290 2.44 -5.95 3.16
CA TRP A 290 3.15 -7.04 2.48
C TRP A 290 4.04 -7.76 3.50
N ILE A 291 3.85 -9.07 3.69
CA ILE A 291 4.59 -9.85 4.67
C ILE A 291 5.73 -10.57 3.96
N PHE A 292 6.87 -9.92 3.86
CA PHE A 292 8.05 -10.51 3.25
C PHE A 292 8.70 -11.62 4.09
N ARG A 293 9.21 -12.64 3.42
CA ARG A 293 10.24 -13.56 3.94
C ARG A 293 11.35 -13.69 2.93
N VAL A 294 12.50 -14.17 3.37
CA VAL A 294 13.58 -14.56 2.46
C VAL A 294 13.27 -15.94 1.87
N ASP A 295 13.27 -16.03 0.54
CA ASP A 295 13.21 -17.26 -0.25
C ASP A 295 14.29 -17.21 -1.33
N LYS A 296 15.37 -17.97 -1.13
CA LYS A 296 16.56 -17.92 -2.00
C LYS A 296 16.41 -18.71 -3.32
N LYS A 297 15.19 -19.14 -3.67
CA LYS A 297 14.92 -19.81 -4.95
C LYS A 297 15.18 -18.91 -6.14
N LEU A 298 14.86 -17.61 -6.03
CA LEU A 298 15.18 -16.61 -7.04
C LEU A 298 16.34 -15.75 -6.54
N GLU A 299 17.54 -16.01 -7.05
CA GLU A 299 18.78 -15.37 -6.59
C GLU A 299 18.70 -13.83 -6.65
N GLY A 300 18.13 -13.27 -7.72
CA GLY A 300 18.01 -11.81 -7.92
C GLY A 300 16.79 -11.16 -7.25
N ALA A 301 15.85 -11.94 -6.71
CA ALA A 301 14.68 -11.42 -6.01
C ALA A 301 14.32 -12.30 -4.80
N PRO A 302 15.14 -12.27 -3.74
CA PRO A 302 14.99 -13.20 -2.64
C PRO A 302 13.86 -12.84 -1.67
N PHE A 303 13.17 -11.72 -1.84
CA PHE A 303 12.15 -11.26 -0.89
C PHE A 303 10.76 -11.62 -1.39
N VAL A 304 10.20 -12.72 -0.90
CA VAL A 304 8.86 -13.16 -1.31
C VAL A 304 7.81 -12.67 -0.33
N ASP A 305 6.75 -12.06 -0.85
CA ASP A 305 5.58 -11.77 -0.05
C ASP A 305 4.83 -13.07 0.26
N GLN A 306 4.67 -13.39 1.53
CA GLN A 306 4.04 -14.61 2.02
C GLN A 306 2.59 -14.74 1.55
N ARG A 307 1.94 -13.60 1.26
CA ARG A 307 0.54 -13.54 0.86
C ARG A 307 0.38 -13.75 -0.65
N THR A 308 1.07 -12.96 -1.48
CA THR A 308 0.94 -13.01 -2.94
C THR A 308 1.85 -14.04 -3.61
N GLY A 309 2.94 -14.46 -2.95
CA GLY A 309 3.97 -15.32 -3.53
C GLY A 309 4.86 -14.63 -4.56
N LEU A 310 4.66 -13.34 -4.81
CA LEU A 310 5.48 -12.53 -5.71
C LEU A 310 6.83 -12.22 -5.05
N HIS A 311 7.88 -12.06 -5.86
CA HIS A 311 9.25 -11.88 -5.40
C HIS A 311 9.76 -10.48 -5.68
N TRP A 312 10.47 -9.89 -4.73
CA TRP A 312 11.09 -8.59 -4.83
C TRP A 312 12.61 -8.70 -4.79
N ASP A 313 13.25 -7.90 -5.61
CA ASP A 313 14.68 -7.63 -5.50
C ASP A 313 14.98 -6.60 -4.39
N ILE A 314 16.27 -6.42 -4.09
CA ILE A 314 16.73 -5.45 -3.09
C ILE A 314 16.48 -3.99 -3.49
N THR A 315 16.02 -3.72 -4.71
CA THR A 315 15.62 -2.39 -5.20
C THR A 315 14.14 -2.10 -4.99
N GLY A 316 13.40 -3.10 -4.50
CA GLY A 316 11.98 -3.05 -4.29
C GLY A 316 11.19 -3.28 -5.57
N ARG A 317 11.75 -3.93 -6.59
CA ARG A 317 11.01 -4.30 -7.82
C ARG A 317 10.53 -5.74 -7.79
N PRO A 318 9.30 -6.01 -8.25
CA PRO A 318 8.81 -7.36 -8.41
C PRO A 318 9.45 -8.05 -9.62
N ALA A 319 9.91 -9.28 -9.45
CA ALA A 319 10.46 -10.10 -10.52
C ALA A 319 9.38 -10.51 -11.54
N GLU A 320 8.16 -10.73 -11.09
CA GLU A 320 7.03 -11.19 -11.91
C GLU A 320 6.13 -10.04 -12.42
N GLY A 321 6.55 -8.78 -12.23
CA GLY A 321 5.73 -7.60 -12.52
C GLY A 321 4.80 -7.22 -11.37
N GLY A 322 4.44 -5.93 -11.28
CA GLY A 322 3.64 -5.38 -10.19
C GLY A 322 4.18 -4.04 -9.65
N PRO A 323 3.68 -3.58 -8.49
CA PRO A 323 4.08 -2.29 -7.94
C PRO A 323 5.47 -2.39 -7.31
N ARG A 324 6.30 -1.38 -7.58
CA ARG A 324 7.54 -1.18 -6.86
C ARG A 324 7.24 -0.77 -5.40
N LEU A 325 8.00 -1.28 -4.44
CA LEU A 325 7.92 -0.83 -3.05
C LEU A 325 8.30 0.66 -2.94
N ALA A 326 7.58 1.38 -2.08
CA ALA A 326 7.82 2.80 -1.85
C ALA A 326 9.11 2.99 -1.03
N TRP A 327 10.15 3.52 -1.68
CA TRP A 327 11.47 3.76 -1.09
C TRP A 327 11.39 4.65 0.16
N MET A 328 12.18 4.33 1.19
CA MET A 328 12.44 5.23 2.32
C MET A 328 13.87 5.75 2.29
N ASP A 329 14.04 6.99 2.74
CA ASP A 329 15.36 7.57 2.96
C ASP A 329 16.12 6.75 3.99
N SER A 330 17.07 5.96 3.49
CA SER A 330 17.84 5.02 4.27
C SER A 330 19.26 4.91 3.76
N VAL A 331 20.19 4.66 4.68
CA VAL A 331 21.63 4.61 4.38
C VAL A 331 22.33 3.66 5.34
N GLN A 332 23.17 2.78 4.81
CA GLN A 332 24.08 1.98 5.63
C GLN A 332 25.25 2.86 6.05
N VAL A 333 25.48 2.97 7.36
CA VAL A 333 26.45 3.91 7.94
C VAL A 333 26.92 3.40 9.30
N LYS A 334 28.09 3.84 9.76
CA LYS A 334 28.58 3.55 11.12
C LYS A 334 27.84 4.38 12.16
N TRP A 335 27.66 3.79 13.33
CA TRP A 335 26.87 4.35 14.43
C TRP A 335 27.35 5.72 14.89
N PHE A 336 28.67 5.96 14.99
CA PHE A 336 29.19 7.26 15.42
C PHE A 336 28.71 8.41 14.53
N ALA A 337 28.59 8.16 13.22
CA ALA A 337 28.18 9.17 12.26
C ALA A 337 26.65 9.36 12.29
N TRP A 338 25.90 8.26 12.34
CA TRP A 338 24.43 8.31 12.40
C TRP A 338 23.93 8.99 13.68
N SER A 339 24.44 8.58 14.85
CA SER A 339 24.05 9.14 16.15
C SER A 339 24.44 10.61 16.31
N ALA A 340 25.56 11.04 15.73
CA ALA A 340 25.96 12.45 15.79
C ALA A 340 25.05 13.36 14.94
N GLU A 341 24.51 12.88 13.82
CA GLU A 341 23.54 13.61 12.99
C GLU A 341 22.10 13.46 13.51
N HIS A 342 21.80 12.36 14.20
CA HIS A 342 20.49 12.06 14.76
C HIS A 342 20.59 11.58 16.23
N PRO A 343 20.90 12.47 17.20
CA PRO A 343 21.08 12.08 18.60
C PRO A 343 19.84 11.42 19.21
N GLU A 344 18.65 11.86 18.80
CA GLU A 344 17.37 11.31 19.26
C GLU A 344 16.93 10.05 18.50
N THR A 345 17.81 9.47 17.65
CA THR A 345 17.48 8.26 16.89
C THR A 345 17.09 7.13 17.84
N SER A 346 16.00 6.46 17.50
CA SER A 346 15.65 5.21 18.14
C SER A 346 16.50 4.05 17.61
N ILE A 347 16.60 2.95 18.35
CA ILE A 347 17.38 1.76 17.96
C ILE A 347 16.46 0.54 17.99
N PHE A 348 16.36 -0.14 16.85
CA PHE A 348 15.56 -1.35 16.76
C PHE A 348 16.10 -2.45 17.70
N GLY A 349 15.23 -3.01 18.55
CA GLY A 349 15.56 -4.09 19.48
C GLY A 349 16.09 -3.66 20.85
N GLN A 350 16.28 -2.36 21.12
CA GLN A 350 16.73 -1.85 22.42
C GLN A 350 15.66 -1.01 23.16
N GLU A 351 14.47 -0.82 22.59
CA GLU A 351 13.35 -0.17 23.27
C GLU A 351 12.65 -1.12 24.25
N GLY A 352 12.22 -0.59 25.39
CA GLY A 352 11.50 -1.32 26.44
C GLY A 352 10.41 -2.22 25.86
N ALA A 353 10.41 -3.49 26.29
CA ALA A 353 9.67 -4.59 25.69
C ALA A 353 8.21 -4.27 25.32
N LYS A 354 7.87 -4.48 24.04
CA LYS A 354 6.69 -5.22 23.59
C LYS A 354 6.97 -5.81 22.20
N ARG A 355 7.28 -7.10 22.17
CA ARG A 355 7.19 -7.93 20.96
C ARG A 355 5.74 -8.33 20.82
N ASP A 356 5.11 -8.03 19.69
CA ASP A 356 3.97 -8.80 19.19
C ASP A 356 3.92 -8.72 17.65
N TYR A 357 4.98 -9.22 17.03
CA TYR A 357 4.86 -9.82 15.70
C TYR A 357 5.42 -11.24 15.78
N LYS A 358 4.53 -12.23 15.67
CA LYS A 358 4.90 -13.64 15.44
C LYS A 358 4.62 -13.94 13.97
N PRO A 359 5.66 -14.12 13.13
CA PRO A 359 5.46 -14.57 11.77
C PRO A 359 4.87 -15.99 11.80
N MET A 360 3.68 -16.18 11.21
CA MET A 360 3.13 -17.52 10.97
C MET A 360 3.85 -18.16 9.77
N ALA A 361 5.10 -18.58 9.94
CA ALA A 361 5.80 -19.39 8.93
C ALA A 361 5.64 -20.88 9.25
N GLY A 362 4.45 -21.43 9.00
CA GLY A 362 4.24 -22.87 8.91
C GLY A 362 4.67 -23.36 7.53
N LYS A 363 5.61 -24.32 7.46
CA LYS A 363 5.92 -25.06 6.24
C LYS A 363 4.65 -25.79 5.78
N ASN A 364 3.88 -25.18 4.89
CA ASN A 364 2.99 -25.84 3.93
C ASN A 364 2.48 -24.74 2.97
N GLN A 365 2.49 -25.06 1.67
CA GLN A 365 2.06 -24.19 0.59
C GLN A 365 0.70 -23.56 0.92
N ALA A 366 0.67 -22.24 1.06
CA ALA A 366 -0.55 -21.47 1.19
C ALA A 366 -0.69 -20.62 -0.07
N THR A 367 -1.75 -20.91 -0.82
CA THR A 367 -2.20 -20.20 -2.00
C THR A 367 -2.92 -18.92 -1.59
N ALA A 368 -2.47 -17.82 -2.20
CA ALA A 368 -3.24 -16.67 -2.68
C ALA A 368 -3.22 -15.35 -1.88
N GLY A 369 -2.90 -14.28 -2.64
CA GLY A 369 -3.04 -12.86 -2.34
C GLY A 369 -4.50 -12.43 -2.20
N PRO A 370 -4.93 -11.23 -2.66
CA PRO A 370 -6.36 -10.86 -2.80
C PRO A 370 -7.18 -11.78 -3.73
N LEU A 371 -6.60 -12.93 -4.09
CA LEU A 371 -7.06 -14.01 -4.94
C LEU A 371 -7.32 -15.29 -4.11
N GLY A 372 -7.28 -15.20 -2.78
CA GLY A 372 -7.82 -16.20 -1.86
C GLY A 372 -9.28 -15.82 -1.60
N ASN A 373 -10.31 -16.57 -2.00
CA ASN A 373 -10.44 -18.00 -2.06
C ASN A 373 -11.23 -18.42 -3.32
N LEU A 374 -10.52 -19.01 -4.30
CA LEU A 374 -11.13 -20.05 -5.15
C LEU A 374 -11.41 -21.33 -4.37
N ASN A 375 -10.98 -21.39 -3.10
CA ASN A 375 -11.37 -22.44 -2.19
C ASN A 375 -12.84 -22.30 -1.83
N VAL A 376 -13.68 -23.07 -2.51
CA VAL A 376 -15.11 -23.18 -2.22
C VAL A 376 -15.37 -23.53 -0.76
N ALA A 377 -14.45 -24.25 -0.11
CA ALA A 377 -14.57 -24.63 1.31
C ALA A 377 -14.37 -23.47 2.30
N ALA A 378 -14.11 -22.25 1.83
CA ALA A 378 -14.07 -21.03 2.65
C ALA A 378 -15.34 -20.18 2.49
N ARG A 379 -16.31 -20.67 1.72
CA ARG A 379 -17.56 -19.99 1.42
C ARG A 379 -18.69 -20.74 2.08
N GLN A 380 -19.54 -20.04 2.80
CA GLN A 380 -20.64 -20.65 3.51
C GLN A 380 -21.76 -19.65 3.75
N PHE A 381 -22.96 -20.19 3.99
CA PHE A 381 -24.06 -19.39 4.47
C PHE A 381 -23.97 -19.18 5.97
N ALA A 382 -24.51 -18.06 6.41
CA ALA A 382 -24.64 -17.71 7.81
C ALA A 382 -25.94 -16.93 8.03
N ILE A 383 -26.42 -16.92 9.27
CA ILE A 383 -27.43 -15.97 9.72
C ILE A 383 -26.72 -14.75 10.29
N LEU A 384 -27.00 -13.58 9.72
CA LEU A 384 -26.53 -12.31 10.26
C LEU A 384 -27.26 -12.02 11.56
N LYS A 385 -26.54 -11.75 12.64
CA LYS A 385 -27.11 -11.34 13.93
C LYS A 385 -26.97 -9.85 14.18
N ASP A 386 -25.90 -9.25 13.68
CA ASP A 386 -25.61 -7.84 13.86
C ASP A 386 -24.60 -7.35 12.81
N ALA A 387 -24.63 -6.07 12.49
CA ALA A 387 -23.65 -5.41 11.63
C ALA A 387 -23.21 -4.09 12.28
N ASP A 388 -21.89 -3.91 12.43
CA ASP A 388 -21.25 -2.69 12.94
C ASP A 388 -20.44 -2.05 11.79
N PRO A 389 -21.05 -1.15 10.99
CA PRO A 389 -20.38 -0.47 9.89
C PRO A 389 -19.19 0.37 10.36
N ALA A 390 -19.33 1.04 11.51
CA ALA A 390 -18.32 1.95 12.05
C ALA A 390 -17.02 1.21 12.38
N ARG A 391 -17.12 -0.03 12.88
CA ARG A 391 -15.96 -0.86 13.18
C ARG A 391 -15.67 -1.93 12.12
N ARG A 392 -16.40 -1.93 11.00
CA ARG A 392 -16.34 -2.91 9.90
C ARG A 392 -16.37 -4.36 10.39
N ARG A 393 -17.39 -4.69 11.18
CA ARG A 393 -17.58 -6.05 11.73
C ARG A 393 -19.00 -6.50 11.49
N VAL A 394 -19.18 -7.81 11.43
CA VAL A 394 -20.51 -8.44 11.49
C VAL A 394 -20.50 -9.56 12.51
N THR A 395 -21.64 -9.79 13.14
CA THR A 395 -21.87 -10.94 14.00
C THR A 395 -22.63 -11.98 13.20
N LEU A 396 -22.02 -13.14 12.98
CA LEU A 396 -22.56 -14.20 12.14
C LEU A 396 -22.72 -15.49 12.94
N GLN A 397 -23.86 -16.14 12.80
CA GLN A 397 -24.03 -17.55 13.14
C GLN A 397 -23.87 -18.38 11.86
N LEU A 398 -22.72 -19.03 11.70
CA LEU A 398 -22.46 -19.88 10.54
C LEU A 398 -23.41 -21.07 10.53
N GLU A 399 -23.82 -21.54 9.36
CA GLU A 399 -24.65 -22.75 9.28
C GLU A 399 -23.91 -23.95 9.88
N GLY A 400 -24.53 -24.60 10.88
CA GLY A 400 -23.92 -25.69 11.65
C GLY A 400 -23.27 -25.25 12.98
N ASP A 401 -23.05 -23.95 13.20
CA ASP A 401 -22.54 -23.44 14.47
C ASP A 401 -23.68 -23.21 15.49
N ALA A 402 -23.46 -23.60 16.74
CA ALA A 402 -24.40 -23.36 17.83
C ALA A 402 -24.47 -21.87 18.23
N GLU A 403 -23.37 -21.14 18.12
CA GLU A 403 -23.23 -19.77 18.59
C GLU A 403 -22.77 -18.82 17.49
N ALA A 404 -23.18 -17.55 17.60
CA ALA A 404 -22.74 -16.49 16.70
C ALA A 404 -21.37 -15.94 17.11
N LYS A 405 -20.56 -15.56 16.13
CA LYS A 405 -19.21 -15.01 16.33
C LYS A 405 -19.07 -13.66 15.62
N VAL A 406 -18.24 -12.79 16.17
CA VAL A 406 -17.90 -11.50 15.56
C VAL A 406 -16.76 -11.70 14.56
N TRP A 407 -16.95 -11.20 13.35
CA TRP A 407 -15.98 -11.29 12.27
C TRP A 407 -15.65 -9.89 11.74
N PRO A 408 -14.36 -9.53 11.63
CA PRO A 408 -13.95 -8.32 10.93
C PRO A 408 -14.09 -8.51 9.41
N LEU A 409 -14.40 -7.43 8.70
CA LEU A 409 -14.25 -7.36 7.25
C LEU A 409 -12.85 -6.88 6.90
N SER A 410 -12.21 -7.50 5.90
CA SER A 410 -10.98 -6.98 5.31
C SER A 410 -11.24 -5.59 4.70
N LEU A 411 -10.21 -4.77 4.48
CA LEU A 411 -10.43 -3.41 3.96
C LEU A 411 -10.96 -3.43 2.53
N ASP A 412 -10.53 -4.44 1.79
CA ASP A 412 -10.90 -4.75 0.42
C ASP A 412 -12.14 -5.64 0.30
N ALA A 413 -12.83 -5.92 1.41
CA ALA A 413 -14.01 -6.77 1.42
C ALA A 413 -15.10 -6.22 0.50
N GLU A 414 -15.63 -7.11 -0.33
CA GLU A 414 -16.74 -6.82 -1.23
C GLU A 414 -18.07 -7.06 -0.53
N ILE A 415 -19.02 -6.15 -0.71
CA ILE A 415 -20.36 -6.24 -0.15
C ILE A 415 -21.37 -6.18 -1.28
N ARG A 416 -22.30 -7.15 -1.33
CA ARG A 416 -23.33 -7.24 -2.37
C ARG A 416 -24.73 -7.38 -1.78
N ILE A 417 -25.64 -6.54 -2.27
CA ILE A 417 -27.05 -6.49 -1.86
C ILE A 417 -27.90 -6.32 -3.10
N ASP A 418 -29.02 -7.03 -3.18
CA ASP A 418 -29.99 -6.94 -4.28
C ASP A 418 -29.36 -7.12 -5.68
N GLY A 419 -28.34 -7.98 -5.80
CA GLY A 419 -27.63 -8.25 -7.05
C GLY A 419 -26.70 -7.14 -7.51
N TRP A 420 -26.37 -6.19 -6.65
CA TRP A 420 -25.41 -5.11 -6.91
C TRP A 420 -24.45 -4.91 -5.74
N TRP A 421 -23.55 -3.94 -5.83
CA TRP A 421 -22.76 -3.48 -4.68
C TRP A 421 -23.67 -2.96 -3.56
N GLY A 422 -23.19 -2.98 -2.32
CA GLY A 422 -23.96 -2.51 -1.17
C GLY A 422 -23.10 -2.12 0.03
N ARG A 423 -23.76 -1.66 1.09
CA ARG A 423 -23.14 -1.17 2.32
C ARG A 423 -23.56 -2.03 3.52
N LEU A 424 -22.73 -2.08 4.57
CA LEU A 424 -22.96 -2.94 5.74
C LEU A 424 -24.29 -2.62 6.46
N GLU A 425 -24.64 -1.35 6.56
CA GLU A 425 -25.84 -0.83 7.20
C GLU A 425 -27.15 -1.26 6.53
N GLN A 426 -27.08 -1.74 5.29
CA GLN A 426 -28.26 -2.19 4.55
C GLN A 426 -28.67 -3.63 4.91
N PHE A 427 -27.78 -4.41 5.53
CA PHE A 427 -28.14 -5.76 5.95
C PHE A 427 -29.11 -5.74 7.12
N SER A 428 -30.08 -6.66 7.09
CA SER A 428 -31.06 -6.81 8.17
C SER A 428 -30.66 -7.97 9.09
N PRO A 429 -30.57 -7.77 10.42
CA PRO A 429 -30.42 -8.87 11.37
C PRO A 429 -31.49 -9.94 11.16
N GLY A 430 -31.06 -11.20 11.19
CA GLY A 430 -31.87 -12.38 10.90
C GLY A 430 -31.80 -12.85 9.45
N ASP A 431 -31.34 -12.03 8.51
CA ASP A 431 -31.20 -12.45 7.12
C ASP A 431 -30.08 -13.49 6.95
N ARG A 432 -30.34 -14.45 6.06
CA ARG A 432 -29.35 -15.42 5.59
C ARG A 432 -28.42 -14.75 4.58
N VAL A 433 -27.13 -14.80 4.84
CA VAL A 433 -26.09 -14.16 4.03
C VAL A 433 -25.06 -15.18 3.54
N TRP A 434 -24.47 -14.91 2.38
CA TRP A 434 -23.37 -15.67 1.81
C TRP A 434 -22.05 -14.99 2.11
N VAL A 435 -21.10 -15.73 2.68
CA VAL A 435 -19.87 -15.15 3.24
C VAL A 435 -18.66 -15.90 2.75
N TRP A 436 -17.65 -15.16 2.29
CA TRP A 436 -16.33 -15.70 1.96
C TRP A 436 -15.33 -15.22 2.99
N PHE A 437 -14.56 -16.17 3.51
CA PHE A 437 -13.54 -15.91 4.50
C PHE A 437 -12.15 -15.94 3.88
N ASP A 438 -11.30 -15.02 4.32
CA ASP A 438 -9.87 -15.26 4.34
C ASP A 438 -9.57 -16.32 5.41
N ARG A 439 -8.68 -17.25 5.04
CA ARG A 439 -8.24 -18.31 5.92
C ARG A 439 -6.77 -18.18 6.19
N ASN A 440 -6.36 -18.30 7.45
CA ASN A 440 -4.95 -18.39 7.79
C ASN A 440 -4.35 -19.71 7.28
N VAL A 441 -3.04 -19.86 7.45
CA VAL A 441 -2.31 -21.10 7.09
C VAL A 441 -2.83 -22.36 7.81
N ALA A 442 -3.54 -22.20 8.93
CA ALA A 442 -4.20 -23.29 9.66
C ALA A 442 -5.61 -23.60 9.14
N LYS A 443 -6.02 -23.00 8.01
CA LYS A 443 -7.35 -23.09 7.42
C LYS A 443 -8.46 -22.61 8.37
N GLN A 444 -8.17 -21.71 9.31
CA GLN A 444 -9.20 -21.09 10.13
C GLN A 444 -9.61 -19.77 9.48
N ASN A 445 -10.90 -19.48 9.51
CA ASN A 445 -11.44 -18.20 9.06
C ASN A 445 -10.88 -17.08 9.95
N VAL A 446 -10.49 -15.95 9.36
CA VAL A 446 -9.88 -14.82 10.08
C VAL A 446 -10.64 -13.52 9.83
N ALA A 447 -10.97 -13.25 8.57
CA ALA A 447 -11.69 -12.05 8.15
C ALA A 447 -12.63 -12.38 6.99
N ILE A 448 -13.63 -11.54 6.78
CA ILE A 448 -14.55 -11.63 5.66
C ILE A 448 -14.01 -10.80 4.50
N THR A 449 -13.90 -11.42 3.33
CA THR A 449 -13.49 -10.76 2.08
C THR A 449 -14.64 -10.56 1.10
N PHE A 450 -15.75 -11.27 1.30
CA PHE A 450 -16.96 -11.09 0.52
C PHE A 450 -18.18 -11.37 1.39
N LEU A 451 -19.16 -10.46 1.37
CA LEU A 451 -20.41 -10.59 2.09
C LEU A 451 -21.57 -10.24 1.15
N ALA A 452 -22.49 -11.18 0.94
CA ALA A 452 -23.63 -11.00 0.06
C ALA A 452 -24.93 -11.40 0.74
N ASP A 453 -26.02 -10.73 0.37
CA ASP A 453 -27.36 -11.25 0.62
C ASP A 453 -27.63 -12.48 -0.26
N GLU A 454 -28.69 -13.23 0.06
CA GLU A 454 -29.01 -14.47 -0.65
C GLU A 454 -29.43 -14.19 -2.10
N LEU A 455 -30.01 -13.02 -2.37
CA LEU A 455 -30.36 -12.56 -3.72
C LEU A 455 -29.12 -12.32 -4.59
N SER A 456 -28.08 -11.66 -4.06
CA SER A 456 -26.83 -11.40 -4.79
C SER A 456 -26.02 -12.67 -5.00
N GLU A 457 -26.10 -13.63 -4.08
CA GLU A 457 -25.51 -14.95 -4.30
C GLU A 457 -26.17 -15.67 -5.48
N GLN A 458 -27.49 -15.58 -5.60
CA GLN A 458 -28.25 -16.17 -6.71
C GLN A 458 -28.03 -15.41 -8.03
N ASP A 459 -27.73 -14.11 -8.01
CA ASP A 459 -27.25 -13.41 -9.22
C ASP A 459 -25.93 -14.00 -9.74
N LEU A 460 -25.03 -14.38 -8.83
CA LEU A 460 -23.74 -14.97 -9.20
C LEU A 460 -23.92 -16.40 -9.73
N TYR A 461 -24.69 -17.24 -9.03
CA TYR A 461 -24.80 -18.68 -9.34
C TYR A 461 -26.00 -19.09 -10.20
N GLY A 462 -26.99 -18.21 -10.34
CA GLY A 462 -28.27 -18.48 -10.99
C GLY A 462 -29.45 -18.53 -10.02
N SER A 463 -30.62 -18.20 -10.55
CA SER A 463 -31.89 -18.26 -9.82
C SER A 463 -32.27 -19.69 -9.42
N VAL A 464 -33.21 -19.77 -8.49
CA VAL A 464 -33.67 -21.02 -7.88
C VAL A 464 -35.05 -21.38 -8.42
N LYS A 465 -35.27 -22.66 -8.74
CA LYS A 465 -36.55 -23.13 -9.26
C LYS A 465 -37.45 -23.55 -8.11
N VAL A 466 -38.68 -23.06 -8.07
CA VAL A 466 -39.68 -23.61 -7.15
C VAL A 466 -40.22 -24.91 -7.72
N LYS A 467 -39.82 -26.05 -7.14
CA LYS A 467 -40.18 -27.38 -7.65
C LYS A 467 -41.62 -27.74 -7.26
N THR A 468 -41.95 -27.59 -5.98
CA THR A 468 -43.29 -27.85 -5.44
C THR A 468 -43.61 -26.86 -4.33
N VAL A 469 -44.89 -26.61 -4.13
CA VAL A 469 -45.43 -25.84 -3.01
C VAL A 469 -46.42 -26.74 -2.28
N ASN A 470 -46.34 -26.77 -0.95
CA ASN A 470 -47.31 -27.42 -0.09
C ASN A 470 -48.09 -26.33 0.66
N PRO A 471 -49.29 -25.95 0.17
CA PRO A 471 -50.12 -24.92 0.80
C PRO A 471 -50.50 -25.25 2.25
N ASP A 472 -50.81 -26.52 2.54
CA ASP A 472 -51.30 -26.96 3.85
C ASP A 472 -50.21 -26.84 4.93
N GLN A 473 -48.95 -27.05 4.54
CA GLN A 473 -47.79 -26.90 5.43
C GLN A 473 -47.15 -25.50 5.34
N GLY A 474 -47.57 -24.65 4.38
CA GLY A 474 -46.97 -23.36 4.12
C GLY A 474 -45.49 -23.46 3.75
N THR A 475 -45.10 -24.47 2.98
CA THR A 475 -43.70 -24.72 2.59
C THR A 475 -43.52 -24.80 1.07
N ALA A 476 -42.33 -24.48 0.59
CA ALA A 476 -41.91 -24.73 -0.79
C ALA A 476 -40.62 -25.54 -0.83
N THR A 477 -40.52 -26.45 -1.81
CA THR A 477 -39.29 -27.13 -2.16
C THR A 477 -38.61 -26.38 -3.29
N LEU A 478 -37.40 -25.90 -3.01
CA LEU A 478 -36.57 -25.14 -3.92
C LEU A 478 -35.49 -26.03 -4.51
N GLU A 479 -35.32 -26.00 -5.83
CA GLU A 479 -34.29 -26.71 -6.57
C GLU A 479 -33.25 -25.70 -7.08
N SER A 480 -32.01 -25.84 -6.65
CA SER A 480 -30.88 -25.02 -7.12
C SER A 480 -29.84 -25.89 -7.82
N LYS A 481 -29.13 -25.32 -8.80
CA LYS A 481 -28.08 -26.01 -9.55
C LYS A 481 -26.82 -25.15 -9.61
N ARG A 482 -25.80 -25.51 -8.82
CA ARG A 482 -24.52 -24.78 -8.71
C ARG A 482 -23.36 -25.62 -9.27
N GLY A 483 -23.48 -25.98 -10.55
CA GLY A 483 -22.66 -27.04 -11.13
C GLY A 483 -23.02 -28.43 -10.56
N GLY A 484 -22.73 -29.51 -11.30
CA GLY A 484 -23.06 -30.86 -10.84
C GLY A 484 -24.57 -31.16 -10.72
N LYS A 485 -24.93 -31.99 -9.72
CA LYS A 485 -26.33 -32.42 -9.48
C LYS A 485 -27.14 -31.32 -8.78
N ALA A 486 -28.42 -31.22 -9.13
CA ALA A 486 -29.34 -30.30 -8.47
C ALA A 486 -29.52 -30.65 -6.98
N THR A 487 -29.65 -29.62 -6.15
CA THR A 487 -29.88 -29.73 -4.70
C THR A 487 -31.25 -29.18 -4.35
N GLU A 488 -31.96 -29.85 -3.44
CA GLU A 488 -33.29 -29.44 -2.99
C GLU A 488 -33.27 -28.97 -1.54
N ARG A 489 -33.98 -27.87 -1.25
CA ARG A 489 -34.16 -27.33 0.10
C ARG A 489 -35.62 -26.94 0.33
N ALA A 490 -36.18 -27.34 1.46
CA ALA A 490 -37.50 -26.87 1.90
C ALA A 490 -37.38 -25.52 2.62
N VAL A 491 -38.31 -24.59 2.36
CA VAL A 491 -38.40 -23.29 3.05
C VAL A 491 -39.82 -23.03 3.52
N ARG A 492 -39.99 -22.38 4.68
CA ARG A 492 -41.31 -21.92 5.16
C ARG A 492 -41.69 -20.60 4.49
N LEU A 493 -42.96 -20.44 4.13
CA LEU A 493 -43.49 -19.30 3.38
C LEU A 493 -44.35 -18.33 4.19
N ARG A 494 -44.64 -18.65 5.45
CA ARG A 494 -45.67 -17.97 6.28
C ARG A 494 -45.57 -16.44 6.33
N ASN A 495 -44.35 -15.88 6.27
CA ASN A 495 -44.08 -14.44 6.34
C ASN A 495 -43.40 -13.91 5.07
N ALA A 496 -43.39 -14.70 3.99
CA ALA A 496 -42.70 -14.34 2.77
C ALA A 496 -43.54 -13.37 1.93
N GLU A 497 -42.91 -12.29 1.46
CA GLU A 497 -43.49 -11.49 0.40
C GLU A 497 -43.04 -12.06 -0.95
N PHE A 498 -43.98 -12.27 -1.87
CA PHE A 498 -43.67 -12.76 -3.21
C PHE A 498 -44.11 -11.77 -4.28
N TYR A 499 -43.21 -11.46 -5.22
CA TYR A 499 -43.47 -10.55 -6.32
C TYR A 499 -43.27 -11.23 -7.67
N LEU A 500 -44.27 -11.10 -8.54
CA LEU A 500 -44.20 -11.40 -9.98
C LEU A 500 -44.29 -10.08 -10.75
N GLY A 501 -43.19 -9.68 -11.39
CA GLY A 501 -43.05 -8.34 -11.93
C GLY A 501 -43.33 -7.27 -10.87
N ASP A 502 -44.37 -6.46 -11.08
CA ASP A 502 -44.76 -5.38 -10.15
C ASP A 502 -45.79 -5.78 -9.09
N SER A 503 -46.34 -6.99 -9.18
CA SER A 503 -47.47 -7.39 -8.35
C SER A 503 -47.02 -8.29 -7.21
N LYS A 504 -47.45 -7.95 -5.98
CA LYS A 504 -47.39 -8.88 -4.86
C LYS A 504 -48.43 -9.98 -5.08
N VAL A 505 -48.02 -11.25 -5.01
CA VAL A 505 -48.90 -12.39 -5.28
C VAL A 505 -48.81 -13.46 -4.18
N ASP A 506 -49.74 -14.40 -4.22
CA ASP A 506 -49.82 -15.54 -3.30
C ASP A 506 -48.91 -16.71 -3.74
N PHE A 507 -48.47 -17.52 -2.77
CA PHE A 507 -47.55 -18.64 -2.99
C PHE A 507 -48.12 -19.75 -3.89
N SER A 508 -49.44 -19.84 -4.07
CA SER A 508 -50.08 -20.75 -5.02
C SER A 508 -49.62 -20.58 -6.47
N LYS A 509 -49.07 -19.41 -6.83
CA LYS A 509 -48.56 -19.09 -8.17
C LYS A 509 -47.08 -19.39 -8.38
N LEU A 510 -46.38 -19.87 -7.35
CA LEU A 510 -44.94 -20.17 -7.40
C LEU A 510 -44.52 -21.44 -8.15
N PRO A 511 -45.30 -22.54 -8.22
CA PRO A 511 -44.80 -23.80 -8.79
C PRO A 511 -44.25 -23.65 -10.22
N GLY A 512 -43.01 -24.10 -10.43
CA GLY A 512 -42.33 -24.06 -11.72
C GLY A 512 -41.63 -22.74 -12.06
N VAL A 513 -41.81 -21.69 -11.26
CA VAL A 513 -41.21 -20.36 -11.50
C VAL A 513 -39.75 -20.33 -11.06
N GLN A 514 -38.92 -19.64 -11.85
CA GLN A 514 -37.55 -19.30 -11.47
C GLN A 514 -37.56 -18.01 -10.64
N VAL A 515 -37.04 -18.09 -9.41
CA VAL A 515 -37.12 -17.00 -8.44
C VAL A 515 -35.78 -16.71 -7.78
N HIS A 516 -35.66 -15.50 -7.26
CA HIS A 516 -34.66 -15.10 -6.30
C HIS A 516 -35.29 -14.99 -4.91
N LEU A 517 -34.61 -15.49 -3.89
CA LEU A 517 -35.11 -15.63 -2.52
C LEU A 517 -34.15 -15.00 -1.52
N GLN A 518 -34.70 -14.26 -0.56
CA GLN A 518 -34.03 -13.90 0.69
C GLN A 518 -34.70 -14.61 1.87
N SER A 519 -33.94 -15.40 2.61
CA SER A 519 -34.39 -16.12 3.80
C SER A 519 -34.05 -15.37 5.09
N THR A 520 -34.85 -15.62 6.12
CA THR A 520 -34.63 -15.21 7.51
C THR A 520 -34.90 -16.39 8.45
N GLY A 521 -33.87 -16.85 9.16
CA GLY A 521 -33.95 -18.10 9.92
C GLY A 521 -34.37 -19.29 9.05
N GLU A 522 -35.43 -20.00 9.44
CA GLU A 522 -35.97 -21.17 8.72
C GLU A 522 -37.01 -20.81 7.63
N GLY A 523 -37.30 -19.52 7.43
CA GLY A 523 -38.34 -19.05 6.52
C GLY A 523 -37.82 -18.17 5.39
N ALA A 524 -38.61 -18.05 4.34
CA ALA A 524 -38.46 -17.03 3.32
C ALA A 524 -39.03 -15.70 3.85
N ARG A 525 -38.30 -14.59 3.61
CA ARG A 525 -38.79 -13.23 3.83
C ARG A 525 -39.24 -12.59 2.53
N LEU A 526 -38.50 -12.84 1.45
CA LEU A 526 -38.74 -12.23 0.15
C LEU A 526 -38.49 -13.25 -0.97
N ILE A 527 -39.37 -13.27 -1.96
CA ILE A 527 -39.27 -14.06 -3.18
C ILE A 527 -39.58 -13.13 -4.36
N LEU A 528 -38.76 -13.17 -5.40
CA LEU A 528 -38.85 -12.29 -6.57
C LEU A 528 -38.68 -13.12 -7.84
N ASP A 529 -39.52 -12.95 -8.85
CA ASP A 529 -39.14 -13.42 -10.18
C ASP A 529 -37.97 -12.60 -10.77
N GLY A 530 -37.53 -12.95 -11.97
CA GLY A 530 -36.44 -12.23 -12.64
C GLY A 530 -36.74 -10.74 -12.87
N VAL A 531 -38.00 -10.39 -13.15
CA VAL A 531 -38.40 -8.99 -13.42
C VAL A 531 -38.39 -8.17 -12.14
N ALA A 532 -38.99 -8.68 -11.07
CA ALA A 532 -39.01 -8.04 -9.76
C ALA A 532 -37.59 -7.88 -9.19
N PHE A 533 -36.71 -8.87 -9.43
CA PHE A 533 -35.31 -8.81 -9.01
C PHE A 533 -34.52 -7.71 -9.73
N GLU A 534 -34.63 -7.59 -11.06
CA GLU A 534 -33.95 -6.53 -11.80
C GLU A 534 -34.44 -5.12 -11.41
N LYS A 535 -35.74 -4.98 -11.09
CA LYS A 535 -36.28 -3.73 -10.54
C LYS A 535 -35.64 -3.38 -9.19
N ARG A 536 -35.49 -4.37 -8.32
CA ARG A 536 -34.84 -4.19 -7.01
C ARG A 536 -33.36 -3.82 -7.14
N ARG A 537 -32.64 -4.47 -8.06
CA ARG A 537 -31.27 -4.09 -8.43
C ARG A 537 -31.17 -2.65 -8.92
N ALA A 538 -32.12 -2.20 -9.76
CA ALA A 538 -32.14 -0.82 -10.26
C ALA A 538 -32.35 0.20 -9.12
N LEU A 539 -33.19 -0.14 -8.13
CA LEU A 539 -33.35 0.66 -6.92
C LEU A 539 -32.05 0.71 -6.11
N GLN A 540 -31.35 -0.42 -5.94
CA GLN A 540 -30.07 -0.46 -5.23
C GLN A 540 -28.99 0.40 -5.92
N LYS A 541 -28.89 0.33 -7.27
CA LYS A 541 -27.99 1.20 -8.05
C LYS A 541 -28.30 2.68 -7.82
N SER A 542 -29.59 3.02 -7.80
CA SER A 542 -30.04 4.41 -7.59
C SER A 542 -29.74 4.88 -6.17
N PHE A 543 -29.94 4.02 -5.17
CA PHE A 543 -29.59 4.29 -3.77
C PHE A 543 -28.10 4.61 -3.61
N LEU A 544 -27.20 3.73 -4.09
CA LEU A 544 -25.76 3.98 -3.99
C LEU A 544 -25.32 5.24 -4.72
N ARG A 545 -25.91 5.52 -5.88
CA ARG A 545 -25.64 6.77 -6.61
C ARG A 545 -25.96 7.99 -5.75
N ASN A 546 -27.10 7.99 -5.06
CA ASN A 546 -27.47 9.09 -4.16
C ASN A 546 -26.48 9.21 -3.00
N CYS A 547 -26.11 8.08 -2.38
CA CYS A 547 -25.08 8.06 -1.34
C CYS A 547 -23.76 8.68 -1.81
N TRP A 548 -23.26 8.33 -3.01
CA TRP A 548 -22.00 8.88 -3.50
C TRP A 548 -22.07 10.36 -3.88
N VAL A 549 -23.25 10.84 -4.30
CA VAL A 549 -23.47 12.28 -4.52
C VAL A 549 -23.42 13.04 -3.20
N GLU A 550 -24.03 12.50 -2.14
CA GLU A 550 -24.12 13.14 -0.82
C GLU A 550 -22.81 13.01 -0.02
N GLU A 551 -22.31 11.80 0.13
CA GLU A 551 -21.21 11.41 1.01
C GLU A 551 -19.85 11.35 0.29
N GLY A 552 -19.83 11.13 -1.02
CA GLY A 552 -18.62 10.93 -1.83
C GLY A 552 -18.26 9.46 -2.07
N LEU A 553 -17.33 9.21 -2.98
CA LEU A 553 -16.85 7.86 -3.33
C LEU A 553 -15.99 7.29 -2.20
N PRO A 554 -16.32 6.11 -1.63
CA PRO A 554 -15.57 5.53 -0.54
C PRO A 554 -14.22 5.00 -1.00
N GLY A 555 -13.21 5.14 -0.13
CA GLY A 555 -11.89 4.62 -0.39
C GLY A 555 -10.99 4.66 0.83
N SER A 556 -9.72 4.34 0.60
CA SER A 556 -8.68 4.34 1.62
C SER A 556 -7.49 5.18 1.14
N LEU A 557 -6.88 5.93 2.05
CA LEU A 557 -5.61 6.59 1.79
C LEU A 557 -4.52 5.53 1.57
N VAL A 558 -3.78 5.59 0.47
CA VAL A 558 -2.66 4.68 0.17
C VAL A 558 -1.36 5.25 0.73
N PHE A 559 -1.11 6.54 0.50
CA PHE A 559 -0.02 7.28 1.14
C PHE A 559 -0.24 8.80 1.03
N SER A 560 0.52 9.56 1.83
CA SER A 560 0.59 11.01 1.78
C SER A 560 2.03 11.51 1.62
N ARG A 561 2.22 12.48 0.74
CA ARG A 561 3.43 13.30 0.53
C ARG A 561 3.17 14.67 1.12
N THR A 562 3.48 14.81 2.40
CA THR A 562 3.06 15.96 3.23
C THR A 562 3.75 17.27 2.85
N LYS A 563 4.95 17.22 2.23
CA LYS A 563 5.68 18.42 1.80
C LYS A 563 5.17 18.94 0.45
N GLU A 564 4.67 18.03 -0.37
CA GLU A 564 4.17 18.28 -1.72
C GLU A 564 2.65 18.51 -1.74
N HIS A 565 2.01 18.40 -0.57
CA HIS A 565 0.55 18.42 -0.41
C HIS A 565 -0.15 17.38 -1.31
N GLU A 566 0.47 16.23 -1.53
CA GLU A 566 -0.09 15.18 -2.37
C GLU A 566 -0.56 13.98 -1.55
N VAL A 567 -1.65 13.36 -1.99
CA VAL A 567 -2.14 12.10 -1.44
C VAL A 567 -2.53 11.16 -2.57
N GLU A 568 -2.23 9.88 -2.39
CA GLU A 568 -2.78 8.83 -3.24
C GLU A 568 -3.88 8.11 -2.46
N ILE A 569 -5.02 7.92 -3.10
CA ILE A 569 -6.15 7.16 -2.57
C ILE A 569 -6.47 5.98 -3.49
N MET A 570 -6.96 4.90 -2.88
CA MET A 570 -7.54 3.75 -3.56
C MET A 570 -9.04 3.78 -3.32
N LEU A 571 -9.81 4.00 -4.38
CA LEU A 571 -11.27 3.98 -4.32
C LEU A 571 -11.77 2.53 -4.42
N ASP A 572 -12.84 2.25 -3.67
CA ASP A 572 -13.39 0.90 -3.56
C ASP A 572 -13.99 0.46 -4.90
N HIS A 573 -14.03 -0.87 -5.12
CA HIS A 573 -14.49 -1.49 -6.35
C HIS A 573 -15.91 -1.01 -6.73
N GLU A 574 -16.81 -0.90 -5.74
CA GLU A 574 -18.18 -0.44 -5.95
C GLU A 574 -18.28 0.94 -6.63
N SER A 575 -17.32 1.81 -6.36
CA SER A 575 -17.28 3.18 -6.85
C SER A 575 -16.46 3.33 -8.12
N MET A 576 -15.85 2.26 -8.64
CA MET A 576 -14.86 2.36 -9.72
C MET A 576 -15.44 3.01 -10.99
N PHE A 577 -16.71 2.74 -11.32
CA PHE A 577 -17.31 3.32 -12.53
C PHE A 577 -17.36 4.86 -12.43
N TRP A 578 -17.59 5.39 -11.24
CA TRP A 578 -17.64 6.83 -10.96
C TRP A 578 -16.24 7.42 -10.75
N ALA A 579 -15.34 6.68 -10.12
CA ALA A 579 -13.94 7.09 -9.98
C ALA A 579 -13.28 7.30 -11.34
N ARG A 580 -13.61 6.44 -12.32
CA ARG A 580 -13.01 6.42 -13.66
C ARG A 580 -13.59 7.46 -14.61
N THR A 581 -14.52 8.31 -14.17
CA THR A 581 -14.95 9.49 -14.95
C THR A 581 -14.23 10.76 -14.55
N LEU A 582 -13.47 10.77 -13.45
CA LEU A 582 -12.69 11.92 -13.02
C LEU A 582 -11.70 12.33 -14.12
N GLU A 583 -11.40 13.62 -14.25
CA GLU A 583 -10.36 14.12 -15.15
C GLU A 583 -9.20 14.78 -14.40
N THR A 584 -8.00 14.72 -14.97
CA THR A 584 -6.85 15.47 -14.45
C THR A 584 -7.17 16.97 -14.47
N GLY A 585 -6.85 17.66 -13.39
CA GLY A 585 -7.20 19.07 -13.15
C GLY A 585 -8.58 19.28 -12.53
N GLU A 586 -9.41 18.24 -12.42
CA GLU A 586 -10.73 18.36 -11.81
C GLU A 586 -10.61 18.64 -10.30
N LYS A 587 -11.45 19.57 -9.81
CA LYS A 587 -11.54 19.90 -8.39
C LYS A 587 -12.54 18.98 -7.68
N VAL A 588 -12.08 18.35 -6.62
CA VAL A 588 -12.82 17.40 -5.78
C VAL A 588 -12.73 17.79 -4.31
N ILE A 589 -13.54 17.16 -3.46
CA ILE A 589 -13.51 17.37 -2.01
C ILE A 589 -13.19 16.02 -1.35
N LEU A 590 -12.02 15.95 -0.72
CA LEU A 590 -11.59 14.82 0.09
C LEU A 590 -12.12 14.99 1.51
N HIS A 591 -12.92 14.05 1.98
CA HIS A 591 -13.35 13.98 3.38
C HIS A 591 -12.48 12.99 4.13
N ALA A 592 -11.65 13.50 5.03
CA ALA A 592 -10.80 12.73 5.93
C ALA A 592 -10.91 13.27 7.37
N GLY A 593 -12.14 13.48 7.83
CA GLY A 593 -12.47 14.26 9.02
C GLY A 593 -13.05 15.62 8.63
N GLN A 594 -12.19 16.61 8.37
CA GLN A 594 -12.61 17.89 7.78
C GLN A 594 -12.59 17.79 6.24
N PRO A 595 -13.47 18.50 5.52
CA PRO A 595 -13.47 18.55 4.07
C PRO A 595 -12.27 19.33 3.54
N ILE A 596 -11.52 18.73 2.63
CA ILE A 596 -10.32 19.32 2.02
C ILE A 596 -10.56 19.45 0.52
N THR A 597 -10.43 20.66 -0.03
CA THR A 597 -10.45 20.84 -1.49
C THR A 597 -9.16 20.25 -2.06
N ALA A 598 -9.30 19.47 -3.13
CA ALA A 598 -8.18 18.83 -3.81
C ALA A 598 -8.35 18.91 -5.33
N THR A 599 -7.25 18.71 -6.03
CA THR A 599 -7.16 18.68 -7.49
C THR A 599 -6.66 17.31 -7.93
N VAL A 600 -7.38 16.66 -8.83
CA VAL A 600 -6.95 15.39 -9.41
C VAL A 600 -5.70 15.60 -10.25
N GLN A 601 -4.61 14.91 -9.91
CA GLN A 601 -3.35 14.93 -10.65
C GLN A 601 -3.22 13.76 -11.62
N GLY A 602 -3.81 12.62 -11.26
CA GLY A 602 -3.77 11.43 -12.10
C GLY A 602 -4.72 10.35 -11.61
N ILE A 603 -5.14 9.50 -12.54
CA ILE A 603 -6.06 8.39 -12.30
C ILE A 603 -5.53 7.18 -13.06
N ARG A 604 -5.53 6.02 -12.41
CA ARG A 604 -5.17 4.76 -13.07
C ARG A 604 -6.00 3.60 -12.54
N PRO A 605 -6.33 2.61 -13.39
CA PRO A 605 -6.94 1.38 -12.93
C PRO A 605 -5.94 0.60 -12.09
N TRP A 606 -6.44 -0.07 -11.07
CA TRP A 606 -5.68 -1.02 -10.27
C TRP A 606 -6.52 -2.28 -10.12
N ARG A 607 -6.37 -3.22 -11.07
CA ARG A 607 -7.25 -4.39 -11.16
C ARG A 607 -8.73 -3.94 -11.19
N GLU A 608 -9.56 -4.41 -10.27
CA GLU A 608 -10.96 -4.02 -10.08
C GLU A 608 -11.18 -2.69 -9.33
N ARG A 609 -10.11 -1.96 -8.98
CA ARG A 609 -10.17 -0.67 -8.28
C ARG A 609 -9.63 0.49 -9.11
N THR A 610 -9.68 1.67 -8.53
CA THR A 610 -9.18 2.90 -9.16
C THR A 610 -8.31 3.67 -8.19
N GLN A 611 -7.07 3.94 -8.59
CA GLN A 611 -6.15 4.81 -7.86
C GLN A 611 -6.30 6.24 -8.34
N VAL A 612 -6.34 7.18 -7.41
CA VAL A 612 -6.42 8.61 -7.69
C VAL A 612 -5.31 9.33 -6.93
N LEU A 613 -4.49 10.08 -7.65
CA LEU A 613 -3.51 10.99 -7.10
C LEU A 613 -4.16 12.38 -7.00
N LEU A 614 -4.07 12.99 -5.82
CA LEU A 614 -4.65 14.29 -5.51
C LEU A 614 -3.57 15.24 -5.00
N SER A 615 -3.64 16.50 -5.41
CA SER A 615 -2.95 17.62 -4.76
C SER A 615 -3.96 18.38 -3.89
N LEU A 616 -3.62 18.67 -2.64
CA LEU A 616 -4.48 19.28 -1.64
C LEU A 616 -4.27 20.80 -1.62
N ASP A 617 -5.36 21.57 -1.56
CA ASP A 617 -5.32 23.04 -1.58
C ASP A 617 -4.96 23.67 -0.20
N LEU A 618 -4.68 22.85 0.83
CA LEU A 618 -4.36 23.30 2.19
C LEU A 618 -2.94 22.91 2.61
N ALA A 619 -2.20 23.89 3.13
CA ALA A 619 -0.82 23.73 3.58
C ALA A 619 -0.68 22.88 4.85
N ASP A 620 -1.64 22.97 5.77
CA ASP A 620 -1.64 22.25 7.05
C ASP A 620 -2.83 21.30 7.13
N PHE A 621 -2.54 19.99 7.18
CA PHE A 621 -3.53 18.96 7.50
C PHE A 621 -3.00 18.04 8.61
N PRO A 622 -3.87 17.58 9.54
CA PRO A 622 -3.48 16.57 10.51
C PRO A 622 -3.01 15.32 9.77
N SER A 623 -1.98 14.63 10.28
CA SER A 623 -1.31 13.52 9.60
C SER A 623 -2.31 12.55 8.97
N LEU A 624 -2.47 12.62 7.65
CA LEU A 624 -3.23 11.65 6.89
C LEU A 624 -2.41 10.36 6.88
N VAL A 625 -2.92 9.34 7.57
CA VAL A 625 -2.25 8.04 7.70
C VAL A 625 -2.80 7.10 6.65
N ALA A 626 -1.91 6.36 5.99
CA ALA A 626 -2.29 5.31 5.06
C ALA A 626 -3.21 4.28 5.77
N GLY A 627 -4.15 3.70 5.02
CA GLY A 627 -5.21 2.83 5.54
C GLY A 627 -6.41 3.56 6.15
N ARG A 628 -6.34 4.88 6.38
CA ARG A 628 -7.51 5.67 6.82
C ARG A 628 -8.60 5.63 5.75
N ARG A 629 -9.83 5.34 6.18
CA ARG A 629 -11.03 5.47 5.33
C ARG A 629 -11.34 6.93 5.05
N ILE A 630 -11.63 7.20 3.79
CA ILE A 630 -11.94 8.54 3.26
C ILE A 630 -13.16 8.44 2.34
N SER A 631 -13.75 9.57 2.02
CA SER A 631 -14.65 9.69 0.88
C SER A 631 -14.21 10.82 -0.05
N LEU A 632 -14.29 10.59 -1.36
CA LEU A 632 -13.96 11.56 -2.40
C LEU A 632 -15.24 12.06 -3.06
N ARG A 633 -15.67 13.27 -2.69
CA ARG A 633 -16.86 13.88 -3.27
C ARG A 633 -16.52 14.65 -4.54
N LEU A 634 -17.21 14.30 -5.63
CA LEU A 634 -17.10 15.01 -6.90
C LEU A 634 -17.90 16.32 -6.84
N LYS A 635 -17.46 17.35 -7.58
CA LYS A 635 -18.23 18.60 -7.68
C LYS A 635 -19.43 18.51 -8.63
N LYS A 636 -19.36 17.62 -9.61
CA LYS A 636 -20.44 17.40 -10.59
C LYS A 636 -21.07 16.02 -10.35
N PRO A 637 -22.40 15.92 -10.23
CA PRO A 637 -23.06 14.63 -10.22
C PRO A 637 -22.88 13.94 -11.58
N LEU A 638 -22.68 12.63 -11.57
CA LEU A 638 -22.39 11.87 -12.77
C LEU A 638 -23.65 11.52 -13.57
N PRO A 639 -23.55 11.35 -14.90
CA PRO A 639 -24.68 10.97 -15.73
C PRO A 639 -25.31 9.64 -15.30
N ILE A 640 -26.62 9.51 -15.49
CA ILE A 640 -27.33 8.24 -15.30
C ILE A 640 -26.84 7.25 -16.37
N GLY A 641 -26.51 6.02 -15.97
CA GLY A 641 -26.14 4.96 -16.90
C GLY A 641 -24.64 4.81 -17.17
N VAL A 642 -23.77 5.58 -16.49
CA VAL A 642 -22.29 5.44 -16.58
C VAL A 642 -21.82 4.01 -16.30
N GLU A 643 -22.57 3.24 -15.50
CA GLU A 643 -22.28 1.85 -15.19
C GLU A 643 -22.35 0.92 -16.42
N SER A 644 -23.03 1.36 -17.47
CA SER A 644 -23.14 0.63 -18.74
C SER A 644 -22.04 0.98 -19.75
N LEU A 645 -21.19 1.97 -19.46
CA LEU A 645 -20.26 2.58 -20.42
C LEU A 645 -18.78 2.22 -20.21
N THR A 646 -18.46 1.32 -19.28
CA THR A 646 -17.06 0.94 -18.93
C THR A 646 -16.13 2.16 -18.83
N PRO A 647 -16.45 3.14 -17.97
CA PRO A 647 -15.81 4.46 -17.93
C PRO A 647 -14.31 4.34 -17.73
N GLY A 648 -13.58 5.22 -18.42
CA GLY A 648 -12.12 5.23 -18.48
C GLY A 648 -11.52 4.81 -19.83
N LEU A 649 -12.33 4.26 -20.74
CA LEU A 649 -11.91 4.03 -22.13
C LEU A 649 -11.49 5.36 -22.80
N GLY A 650 -10.39 5.33 -23.55
CA GLY A 650 -9.86 6.48 -24.27
C GLY A 650 -9.07 7.47 -23.42
N LYS A 651 -8.86 7.21 -22.12
CA LYS A 651 -8.10 8.10 -21.23
C LYS A 651 -6.59 8.10 -21.47
N SER A 652 -6.06 7.10 -22.16
CA SER A 652 -4.65 7.05 -22.52
C SER A 652 -4.47 6.78 -24.01
N ALA A 653 -3.47 7.44 -24.59
CA ALA A 653 -2.99 7.13 -25.94
C ALA A 653 -1.96 6.00 -25.94
N ARG A 654 -1.41 5.64 -24.77
CA ARG A 654 -0.35 4.64 -24.64
C ARG A 654 -0.92 3.22 -24.71
N PRO A 655 -0.43 2.36 -25.62
CA PRO A 655 -0.96 1.01 -25.83
C PRO A 655 -1.07 0.16 -24.55
N GLU A 656 -0.04 0.21 -23.70
CA GLU A 656 0.05 -0.53 -22.45
C GLU A 656 -0.97 -0.05 -21.40
N GLU A 657 -1.23 1.26 -21.33
CA GLU A 657 -2.21 1.81 -20.40
C GLU A 657 -3.64 1.53 -20.89
N ARG A 658 -3.89 1.67 -22.20
CA ARG A 658 -5.17 1.31 -22.84
C ARG A 658 -5.57 -0.13 -22.53
N LEU A 659 -4.60 -1.04 -22.61
CA LEU A 659 -4.78 -2.45 -22.30
C LEU A 659 -5.26 -2.66 -20.85
N GLU A 660 -4.64 -1.99 -19.88
CA GLU A 660 -5.06 -2.06 -18.47
C GLU A 660 -6.45 -1.46 -18.25
N TRP A 661 -6.79 -0.35 -18.91
CA TRP A 661 -8.13 0.24 -18.86
C TRP A 661 -9.22 -0.73 -19.36
N ILE A 662 -8.98 -1.44 -20.46
CA ILE A 662 -9.93 -2.42 -21.01
C ILE A 662 -10.05 -3.65 -20.10
N LEU A 663 -8.92 -4.23 -19.65
CA LEU A 663 -8.92 -5.46 -18.86
C LEU A 663 -9.43 -5.25 -17.43
N SER A 664 -9.25 -4.06 -16.86
CA SER A 664 -9.76 -3.67 -15.54
C SER A 664 -11.26 -3.38 -15.52
N GLY A 665 -11.94 -3.39 -16.66
CA GLY A 665 -13.38 -3.20 -16.79
C GLY A 665 -14.13 -4.41 -17.34
N THR A 666 -13.43 -5.51 -17.66
CA THR A 666 -14.01 -6.69 -18.31
C THR A 666 -13.82 -7.95 -17.47
N TYR A 667 -14.79 -8.86 -17.53
CA TYR A 667 -14.87 -10.10 -16.77
C TYR A 667 -14.76 -11.33 -17.68
N CYS A 668 -14.28 -12.44 -17.13
CA CYS A 668 -14.16 -13.70 -17.84
C CYS A 668 -15.53 -14.31 -18.15
N THR A 669 -15.69 -14.91 -19.32
CA THR A 669 -16.95 -15.55 -19.76
C THR A 669 -16.85 -17.08 -19.89
N CYS A 670 -15.73 -17.70 -19.48
CA CYS A 670 -15.40 -19.10 -19.82
C CYS A 670 -16.21 -20.21 -19.14
N GLY A 671 -17.21 -19.89 -18.30
CA GLY A 671 -18.03 -20.90 -17.65
C GLY A 671 -17.35 -21.78 -16.59
N MET A 672 -16.03 -21.64 -16.38
CA MET A 672 -15.34 -22.30 -15.26
C MET A 672 -15.77 -21.64 -13.95
N HIS A 673 -16.77 -22.23 -13.29
CA HIS A 673 -17.38 -21.85 -12.01
C HIS A 673 -16.41 -21.45 -10.87
N ASP A 674 -16.51 -22.08 -9.70
CA ASP A 674 -15.84 -21.65 -8.47
C ASP A 674 -14.31 -21.78 -8.48
N GLY A 675 -13.77 -22.45 -9.49
CA GLY A 675 -12.33 -22.60 -9.70
C GLY A 675 -11.68 -21.47 -10.52
N CYS A 676 -12.40 -20.39 -10.86
CA CYS A 676 -11.86 -19.29 -11.68
C CYS A 676 -11.86 -17.94 -10.96
N ALA A 677 -10.73 -17.23 -11.01
CA ALA A 677 -10.62 -15.87 -10.51
C ALA A 677 -11.26 -14.81 -11.43
N GLY A 678 -11.40 -15.11 -12.73
CA GLY A 678 -11.90 -14.13 -13.70
C GLY A 678 -13.42 -14.00 -13.78
N GLN A 679 -14.21 -14.94 -13.24
CA GLN A 679 -15.66 -14.79 -13.21
C GLN A 679 -16.11 -13.85 -12.06
N PRO A 680 -15.57 -13.96 -10.82
CA PRO A 680 -15.88 -13.01 -9.75
C PRO A 680 -15.10 -11.70 -9.86
N PHE A 681 -13.92 -11.67 -10.49
CA PHE A 681 -13.07 -10.47 -10.63
C PHE A 681 -12.74 -10.14 -12.09
N THR A 682 -12.25 -8.93 -12.34
CA THR A 682 -11.90 -8.48 -13.70
C THR A 682 -10.73 -9.28 -14.29
N LEU A 683 -10.62 -9.29 -15.62
CA LEU A 683 -9.53 -9.95 -16.35
C LEU A 683 -8.17 -9.34 -16.01
N GLY A 684 -8.12 -8.05 -15.63
CA GLY A 684 -6.93 -7.40 -15.07
C GLY A 684 -6.47 -8.03 -13.74
N ALA A 685 -7.40 -8.50 -12.90
CA ALA A 685 -7.10 -9.18 -11.64
C ALA A 685 -6.65 -10.65 -11.84
N CYS A 686 -7.18 -11.32 -12.87
CA CYS A 686 -6.99 -12.73 -13.16
C CYS A 686 -5.55 -13.12 -13.58
N GLN A 687 -4.77 -12.18 -14.11
CA GLN A 687 -3.39 -12.45 -14.54
C GLN A 687 -2.34 -12.32 -13.43
N HIS A 688 -2.66 -11.60 -12.35
CA HIS A 688 -1.76 -11.41 -11.20
C HIS A 688 -1.98 -12.45 -10.08
N SER A 689 -2.74 -13.53 -10.36
CA SER A 689 -3.16 -14.57 -9.41
C SER A 689 -2.29 -15.82 -9.34
N GLY A 690 -1.14 -15.82 -10.02
CA GLY A 690 -0.42 -17.06 -10.34
C GLY A 690 -0.97 -17.68 -11.64
N PRO A 691 -0.47 -18.87 -12.05
CA PRO A 691 -0.87 -19.51 -13.30
C PRO A 691 -2.33 -19.94 -13.23
N SER A 692 -3.24 -19.10 -13.74
CA SER A 692 -4.62 -19.51 -14.02
C SER A 692 -4.58 -20.66 -15.04
N PRO A 693 -5.15 -21.84 -14.72
CA PRO A 693 -5.00 -23.04 -15.54
C PRO A 693 -5.63 -22.91 -16.95
N CYS A 694 -6.46 -21.90 -17.21
CA CYS A 694 -7.16 -21.76 -18.50
C CYS A 694 -6.52 -20.80 -19.51
N GLY A 695 -5.57 -19.96 -19.08
CA GLY A 695 -4.89 -18.99 -19.96
C GLY A 695 -5.78 -17.92 -20.61
N LEU A 696 -7.06 -17.77 -20.23
CA LEU A 696 -7.97 -16.85 -20.92
C LEU A 696 -7.59 -15.37 -20.74
N ALA A 697 -7.16 -14.96 -19.55
CA ALA A 697 -6.72 -13.58 -19.32
C ALA A 697 -5.53 -13.22 -20.22
N LYS A 698 -4.55 -14.13 -20.33
CA LYS A 698 -3.41 -13.99 -21.25
C LYS A 698 -3.87 -13.88 -22.71
N ARG A 699 -4.73 -14.79 -23.17
CA ARG A 699 -5.28 -14.73 -24.55
C ARG A 699 -6.04 -13.45 -24.83
N THR A 700 -6.88 -13.01 -23.89
CA THR A 700 -7.65 -11.75 -24.04
C THR A 700 -6.72 -10.55 -24.08
N ARG A 701 -5.65 -10.55 -23.29
CA ARG A 701 -4.61 -9.51 -23.33
C ARG A 701 -3.94 -9.45 -24.69
N GLU A 702 -3.52 -10.60 -25.23
CA GLU A 702 -2.89 -10.70 -26.56
C GLU A 702 -3.85 -10.22 -27.67
N GLU A 703 -5.13 -10.60 -27.58
CA GLU A 703 -6.18 -10.16 -28.49
C GLU A 703 -6.39 -8.65 -28.44
N VAL A 704 -6.60 -8.08 -27.25
CA VAL A 704 -6.78 -6.63 -27.07
C VAL A 704 -5.55 -5.87 -27.55
N ALA A 705 -4.33 -6.34 -27.22
CA ALA A 705 -3.10 -5.73 -27.70
C ALA A 705 -3.00 -5.74 -29.24
N ALA A 706 -3.40 -6.85 -29.88
CA ALA A 706 -3.44 -6.94 -31.34
C ALA A 706 -4.48 -5.98 -31.96
N LEU A 707 -5.63 -5.78 -31.32
CA LEU A 707 -6.64 -4.83 -31.79
C LEU A 707 -6.18 -3.36 -31.60
N ILE A 708 -5.49 -3.05 -30.49
CA ILE A 708 -4.83 -1.76 -30.28
C ILE A 708 -3.80 -1.49 -31.38
N ALA A 709 -2.95 -2.48 -31.69
CA ALA A 709 -1.93 -2.37 -32.75
C ALA A 709 -2.54 -2.17 -34.15
N LYS A 710 -3.76 -2.67 -34.39
CA LYS A 710 -4.54 -2.42 -35.62
C LYS A 710 -5.19 -1.03 -35.66
N GLY A 711 -4.95 -0.18 -34.66
CA GLY A 711 -5.49 1.18 -34.60
C GLY A 711 -6.95 1.26 -34.17
N LYS A 712 -7.54 0.18 -33.64
CA LYS A 712 -8.91 0.25 -33.09
C LYS A 712 -8.96 1.13 -31.86
N THR A 713 -10.05 1.86 -31.68
CA THR A 713 -10.34 2.60 -30.44
C THR A 713 -10.75 1.65 -29.32
N ASP A 714 -10.65 2.09 -28.06
CA ASP A 714 -11.06 1.28 -26.91
C ASP A 714 -12.53 0.85 -27.00
N GLN A 715 -13.39 1.74 -27.49
CA GLN A 715 -14.81 1.47 -27.70
C GLN A 715 -15.02 0.36 -28.74
N GLN A 716 -14.33 0.43 -29.88
CA GLN A 716 -14.43 -0.59 -30.93
C GLN A 716 -13.95 -1.96 -30.44
N ILE A 717 -12.91 -1.98 -29.60
CA ILE A 717 -12.39 -3.21 -28.99
C ILE A 717 -13.44 -3.80 -28.05
N LEU A 718 -14.02 -2.99 -27.17
CA LEU A 718 -15.03 -3.45 -26.24
C LEU A 718 -16.27 -3.99 -26.96
N GLU A 719 -16.75 -3.31 -27.99
CA GLU A 719 -17.90 -3.74 -28.79
C GLU A 719 -17.65 -5.09 -29.48
N GLU A 720 -16.45 -5.32 -29.98
CA GLU A 720 -16.05 -6.59 -30.60
C GLU A 720 -16.02 -7.72 -29.57
N LEU A 721 -15.40 -7.48 -28.41
CA LEU A 721 -15.39 -8.45 -27.31
C LEU A 721 -16.82 -8.75 -26.80
N LEU A 722 -17.68 -7.74 -26.71
CA LEU A 722 -19.08 -7.91 -26.30
C LEU A 722 -19.88 -8.73 -27.31
N LYS A 723 -19.66 -8.51 -28.61
CA LYS A 723 -20.32 -9.26 -29.67
C LYS A 723 -19.94 -10.73 -29.62
N GLU A 724 -18.68 -11.04 -29.33
CA GLU A 724 -18.18 -12.42 -29.25
C GLU A 724 -18.59 -13.10 -27.92
N ARG A 725 -18.46 -12.40 -26.78
CA ARG A 725 -18.48 -13.00 -25.44
C ARG A 725 -19.76 -12.72 -24.67
N GLY A 726 -20.63 -11.86 -25.18
CA GLY A 726 -21.91 -11.52 -24.60
C GLY A 726 -21.82 -10.60 -23.37
N PRO A 727 -22.97 -10.29 -22.75
CA PRO A 727 -23.10 -9.26 -21.72
C PRO A 727 -22.42 -9.61 -20.38
N ARG A 728 -22.07 -10.88 -20.15
CA ARG A 728 -21.32 -11.31 -18.96
C ARG A 728 -19.91 -10.71 -18.90
N LEU A 729 -19.39 -10.20 -20.02
CA LEU A 729 -18.12 -9.49 -20.06
C LEU A 729 -18.11 -8.22 -19.18
N LEU A 730 -19.27 -7.63 -18.86
CA LEU A 730 -19.35 -6.36 -18.11
C LEU A 730 -19.73 -6.53 -16.64
N ARG A 731 -19.87 -7.76 -16.16
CA ARG A 731 -20.28 -8.03 -14.77
C ARG A 731 -19.68 -9.31 -14.23
N ASN A 732 -19.48 -9.35 -12.92
CA ASN A 732 -19.12 -10.57 -12.23
C ASN A 732 -20.25 -11.61 -12.29
N HIS A 733 -19.87 -12.88 -12.30
CA HIS A 733 -20.78 -14.03 -12.24
C HIS A 733 -20.02 -15.27 -11.75
N LEU A 734 -20.72 -16.37 -11.49
CA LEU A 734 -20.18 -17.70 -11.20
C LEU A 734 -20.94 -18.79 -11.98
N LEU A 735 -21.60 -18.37 -13.07
CA LEU A 735 -22.44 -19.23 -13.89
C LEU A 735 -21.61 -20.21 -14.74
N PRO A 736 -22.18 -21.38 -15.08
CA PRO A 736 -21.59 -22.30 -16.05
C PRO A 736 -21.48 -21.68 -17.44
#